data_AF-A0A484U0H3-F1
#
_entry.id   AF-A0A484U0H3-F1
#
_cell.length_a   1.000
_cell.length_b   1.000
_cell.length_c   1.000
_cell.angle_alpha   90.00
_cell.angle_beta   90.00
_cell.angle_gamma   90.00
#
_symmetry.space_group_name_H-M   'P 1'
#
loop_
_entity.id
_entity.type
_entity.pdbx_description
1 polymer ?
#
loop_
_entity_poly.entity_id
_entity_poly.type
_entity_poly.pdbx_seq_one_letter_code
_entity_poly.pdbx_strand_id
1 'polypeptide(L)'
;MSAISDTSPTSSALSLRRGDAVHALIAATRHLPREPDGRPADLPEVARQLTRLALRTELFPEADFPTDPTRTTTFYRLAEDPDGGHALYVSASLPGRKQLPHDHTTWAVIAGIRGLERNVVYQRHPAPEAGRYTLSEQAAVTVGPGDAVTLAPEAYHTTEIVGDTPALHLHFYGLSQERMVDRVKFDGPEGGVPVPVPVPTQIRHPVVSAQALRTWLQGAEPVAVLDVRDEAAYARGHLLQASNAPLGHLPWLAPVLLPALGTLIVVVDEDEAQDQAHAAAARLVRQGYANVSVLRGGTRAWQAAGHALYQGVHVPGKALAELSRLALSIPEVDVPTFRRWQAEGRPLRLLDVRPHEEYRRYSIPGSVNCPTGTLALSVPALALAPGEILVVHCAGRARSLIAAQTLVATGLPHPVHALRNGTMDWERNGGTLAVGQDQALALPATSSYPQRARADVVRLRAGVPYVSAQTVAAWLAESWRPVHRLDIREPDEFEAGHLPGWRNTPGGQLLHTLDAQVAARNARIVLVDWDGVRAPYIAAWLAAWARHDVALLRPDARALLQTGSGFTPLRRVNDQAAPWIGPAALASALAAGNAAVFDVGRGTHYQDWHIAGARHATLASLRAWLAQGQDAGLRIVLSADDSAHAQSLAAELRDAGHANVLALLGGNRRWRREGRPGDSGGASLPGTDDAWRGPHTLRDADARAAAFAEYVAWEAGLPRQLADAGDDDYDPARAPAAPALPGAGTGDPHALA
;
A
#
# COMPACT_ATOMS: atom_id res chain seq x y z
N MET A 1 -31.42 5.34 -18.23
CA MET A 1 -30.84 6.66 -18.50
C MET A 1 -31.62 7.70 -17.72
N SER A 2 -31.12 8.09 -16.56
CA SER A 2 -31.54 9.31 -15.86
C SER A 2 -30.24 10.03 -15.52
N ALA A 3 -30.04 11.18 -16.15
CA ALA A 3 -28.93 12.06 -15.88
C ALA A 3 -29.08 12.55 -14.44
N ILE A 4 -28.24 12.03 -13.54
CA ILE A 4 -28.11 12.56 -12.19
C ILE A 4 -27.43 13.91 -12.33
N SER A 5 -28.10 14.90 -11.74
CA SER A 5 -27.72 16.30 -11.67
C SER A 5 -26.25 16.50 -11.29
N ASP A 6 -25.65 17.45 -12.00
CA ASP A 6 -24.35 18.08 -11.78
C ASP A 6 -24.08 18.31 -10.29
N THR A 7 -23.38 17.36 -9.65
CA THR A 7 -22.80 17.53 -8.32
C THR A 7 -21.32 17.74 -8.55
N SER A 8 -20.83 18.94 -8.26
CA SER A 8 -19.42 19.26 -8.43
C SER A 8 -18.56 18.18 -7.76
N PRO A 9 -17.50 17.69 -8.41
CA PRO A 9 -16.70 16.60 -7.86
C PRO A 9 -16.15 16.98 -6.48
N THR A 10 -16.31 16.07 -5.52
CA THR A 10 -15.72 16.19 -4.17
C THR A 10 -14.25 16.53 -4.29
N SER A 11 -13.79 17.58 -3.62
CA SER A 11 -12.38 17.99 -3.65
C SER A 11 -11.55 17.28 -2.58
N SER A 12 -10.26 17.08 -2.84
CA SER A 12 -9.29 16.55 -1.87
C SER A 12 -9.28 17.35 -0.57
N ALA A 13 -9.37 18.69 -0.68
CA ALA A 13 -9.49 19.61 0.44
C ALA A 13 -10.78 19.42 1.27
N LEU A 14 -11.88 18.97 0.66
CA LEU A 14 -13.09 18.66 1.41
C LEU A 14 -12.89 17.43 2.29
N SER A 15 -12.31 16.37 1.72
CA SER A 15 -12.03 15.12 2.42
C SER A 15 -11.09 15.34 3.61
N LEU A 16 -10.02 16.13 3.43
CA LEU A 16 -9.12 16.52 4.53
C LEU A 16 -9.87 17.25 5.65
N ARG A 17 -10.66 18.28 5.32
CA ARG A 17 -11.44 19.03 6.31
C ARG A 17 -12.47 18.17 7.04
N ARG A 18 -13.03 17.16 6.37
CA ARG A 18 -13.93 16.18 6.98
C ARG A 18 -13.17 15.32 7.99
N GLY A 19 -12.04 14.74 7.60
CA GLY A 19 -11.23 13.91 8.49
C GLY A 19 -10.73 14.66 9.72
N ASP A 20 -10.28 15.91 9.55
CA ASP A 20 -9.87 16.78 10.67
C ASP A 20 -11.03 17.01 11.65
N ALA A 21 -12.22 17.32 11.14
CA ALA A 21 -13.40 17.55 11.97
C ALA A 21 -13.88 16.29 12.69
N VAL A 22 -13.86 15.14 12.01
CA VAL A 22 -14.19 13.83 12.58
C VAL A 22 -13.17 13.46 13.66
N HIS A 23 -11.87 13.58 13.38
CA HIS A 23 -10.83 13.23 14.33
C HIS A 23 -10.85 14.15 15.57
N ALA A 24 -11.15 15.43 15.40
CA ALA A 24 -11.35 16.35 16.51
C ALA A 24 -12.52 15.93 17.42
N LEU A 25 -13.65 15.48 16.85
CA LEU A 25 -14.77 14.92 17.62
C LEU A 25 -14.33 13.69 18.40
N ILE A 26 -13.72 12.69 17.73
CA ILE A 26 -13.27 11.46 18.38
C ILE A 26 -12.29 11.76 19.53
N ALA A 27 -11.30 12.62 19.29
CA ALA A 27 -10.33 13.01 20.31
C ALA A 27 -11.00 13.69 21.51
N ALA A 28 -12.03 14.51 21.29
CA ALA A 28 -12.75 15.18 22.36
C ALA A 28 -13.64 14.22 23.17
N THR A 29 -14.12 13.12 22.59
CA THR A 29 -15.04 12.18 23.26
C THR A 29 -14.38 10.93 23.83
N ARG A 30 -13.10 10.68 23.53
CA ARG A 30 -12.36 9.45 23.91
C ARG A 30 -12.28 9.14 25.40
N HIS A 31 -12.53 10.12 26.26
CA HIS A 31 -12.52 9.96 27.71
C HIS A 31 -13.78 9.28 28.26
N LEU A 32 -14.80 9.09 27.42
CA LEU A 32 -16.09 8.52 27.83
C LEU A 32 -16.02 6.99 27.91
N PRO A 33 -16.77 6.37 28.85
CA PRO A 33 -16.82 4.91 28.98
C PRO A 33 -17.53 4.26 27.79
N ARG A 34 -17.13 3.03 27.45
CA ARG A 34 -17.64 2.25 26.29
C ARG A 34 -18.75 1.26 26.67
N GLU A 35 -18.66 0.73 27.89
CA GLU A 35 -19.38 -0.45 28.39
C GLU A 35 -20.86 -0.17 28.73
N PRO A 36 -21.71 -1.22 28.79
CA PRO A 36 -23.14 -1.12 29.12
C PRO A 36 -23.42 -0.44 30.47
N ASP A 37 -22.47 -0.51 31.40
CA ASP A 37 -22.62 -0.11 32.80
C ASP A 37 -22.47 1.40 33.04
N GLY A 38 -21.93 2.12 32.06
CA GLY A 38 -21.76 3.57 32.13
C GLY A 38 -22.88 4.26 31.38
N ARG A 39 -23.90 4.77 32.08
CA ARG A 39 -24.69 5.90 31.56
C ARG A 39 -23.73 7.10 31.52
N PRO A 40 -23.21 7.53 30.36
CA PRO A 40 -22.31 8.68 30.38
C PRO A 40 -23.16 9.88 30.80
N ALA A 41 -22.87 10.47 31.97
CA ALA A 41 -23.54 11.70 32.41
C ALA A 41 -23.38 12.82 31.36
N ASP A 42 -22.35 12.70 30.52
CA ASP A 42 -21.94 13.65 29.50
C ASP A 42 -22.54 13.38 28.10
N LEU A 43 -23.52 12.47 27.92
CA LEU A 43 -24.19 12.30 26.62
C LEU A 43 -24.75 13.61 26.02
N PRO A 44 -25.29 14.57 26.80
CA PRO A 44 -25.67 15.88 26.27
C PRO A 44 -24.50 16.67 25.66
N GLU A 45 -23.30 16.53 26.21
CA GLU A 45 -22.09 17.17 25.65
C GLU A 45 -21.67 16.49 24.35
N VAL A 46 -21.73 15.15 24.28
CA VAL A 46 -21.51 14.40 23.02
C VAL A 46 -22.51 14.84 21.96
N ALA A 47 -23.79 14.93 22.30
CA ALA A 47 -24.83 15.45 21.40
C ALA A 47 -24.48 16.85 20.91
N ARG A 48 -24.09 17.76 21.81
CA ARG A 48 -23.68 19.12 21.42
C ARG A 48 -22.49 19.12 20.44
N GLN A 49 -21.49 18.28 20.65
CA GLN A 49 -20.33 18.18 19.75
C GLN A 49 -20.70 17.55 18.41
N LEU A 50 -21.49 16.47 18.42
CA LEU A 50 -21.96 15.80 17.21
C LEU A 50 -22.87 16.71 16.38
N THR A 51 -23.78 17.44 17.00
CA THR A 51 -24.63 18.45 16.33
C THR A 51 -23.79 19.55 15.70
N ARG A 52 -22.72 20.04 16.36
CA ARG A 52 -21.80 21.01 15.73
C ARG A 52 -21.13 20.46 14.48
N LEU A 53 -20.78 19.17 14.48
CA LEU A 53 -20.25 18.51 13.27
C LEU A 53 -21.34 18.35 12.21
N ALA A 54 -22.55 17.93 12.59
CA ALA A 54 -23.67 17.70 11.67
C ALA A 54 -24.12 18.98 10.96
N LEU A 55 -24.06 20.14 11.64
CA LEU A 55 -24.34 21.46 11.07
C LEU A 55 -23.35 21.90 9.99
N ARG A 56 -22.18 21.26 9.90
CA ARG A 56 -21.21 21.47 8.82
C ARG A 56 -21.57 20.62 7.61
N THR A 57 -22.75 20.88 7.05
CA THR A 57 -23.34 20.09 5.96
C THR A 57 -22.46 20.05 4.71
N GLU A 58 -21.61 21.06 4.51
CA GLU A 58 -20.66 21.11 3.40
C GLU A 58 -19.68 19.94 3.42
N LEU A 59 -19.34 19.42 4.62
CA LEU A 59 -18.43 18.29 4.76
C LEU A 59 -19.05 16.97 4.28
N PHE A 60 -20.37 16.89 4.13
CA PHE A 60 -21.09 15.65 3.86
C PHE A 60 -21.94 15.73 2.58
N PRO A 61 -21.33 15.85 1.39
CA PRO A 61 -22.06 15.86 0.13
C PRO A 61 -22.68 14.48 -0.16
N GLU A 62 -23.90 14.45 -0.71
CA GLU A 62 -24.61 13.20 -1.03
C GLU A 62 -23.85 12.28 -1.98
N ALA A 63 -23.03 12.85 -2.88
CA ALA A 63 -22.22 12.09 -3.82
C ALA A 63 -21.24 11.12 -3.14
N ASP A 64 -20.77 11.45 -1.93
CA ASP A 64 -19.86 10.61 -1.14
C ASP A 64 -20.58 9.53 -0.33
N PHE A 65 -21.89 9.69 -0.13
CA PHE A 65 -22.73 8.85 0.73
C PHE A 65 -24.02 8.41 0.01
N PRO A 66 -23.92 7.74 -1.15
CA PRO A 66 -25.11 7.40 -1.94
C PRO A 66 -26.08 6.48 -1.17
N THR A 67 -27.37 6.72 -1.28
CA THR A 67 -28.39 5.81 -0.74
C THR A 67 -28.50 4.55 -1.59
N ASP A 68 -28.78 3.40 -0.96
CA ASP A 68 -29.08 2.15 -1.65
C ASP A 68 -30.59 1.85 -1.57
N PRO A 69 -31.33 1.85 -2.70
CA PRO A 69 -32.77 1.60 -2.69
C PRO A 69 -33.15 0.17 -2.28
N THR A 70 -32.20 -0.76 -2.24
CA THR A 70 -32.43 -2.14 -1.79
C THR A 70 -32.30 -2.28 -0.28
N ARG A 71 -31.77 -1.27 0.42
CA ARG A 71 -31.52 -1.31 1.87
C ARG A 71 -32.46 -0.38 2.62
N THR A 72 -32.72 -0.72 3.88
CA THR A 72 -33.39 0.20 4.81
C THR A 72 -32.52 1.41 5.10
N THR A 73 -31.24 1.17 5.37
CA THR A 73 -30.25 2.19 5.70
C THR A 73 -28.89 1.74 5.17
N THR A 74 -28.11 2.68 4.64
CA THR A 74 -26.70 2.46 4.31
C THR A 74 -25.83 3.19 5.33
N PHE A 75 -25.02 2.44 6.07
CA PHE A 75 -24.05 3.01 7.01
C PHE A 75 -22.69 3.18 6.35
N TYR A 76 -22.08 4.35 6.58
CA TYR A 76 -20.75 4.72 6.11
C TYR A 76 -19.86 5.03 7.30
N ARG A 77 -18.86 4.19 7.57
CA ARG A 77 -17.90 4.42 8.65
C ARG A 77 -17.01 5.62 8.34
N LEU A 78 -16.91 6.54 9.30
CA LEU A 78 -16.00 7.68 9.24
C LEU A 78 -14.80 7.50 10.16
N ALA A 79 -15.01 6.95 11.36
CA ALA A 79 -13.97 6.68 12.34
C ALA A 79 -14.36 5.54 13.28
N GLU A 80 -13.37 4.84 13.80
CA GLU A 80 -13.50 3.75 14.77
C GLU A 80 -12.15 3.57 15.48
N ASP A 81 -12.13 3.39 16.80
CA ASP A 81 -10.91 2.99 17.52
C ASP A 81 -10.56 1.50 17.22
N PRO A 82 -9.31 1.03 17.44
CA PRO A 82 -8.92 -0.35 17.09
C PRO A 82 -9.75 -1.47 17.76
N ASP A 83 -10.27 -1.22 18.96
CA ASP A 83 -11.21 -2.09 19.70
C ASP A 83 -12.66 -1.98 19.26
N GLY A 84 -12.96 -1.09 18.32
CA GLY A 84 -14.31 -0.74 17.95
C GLY A 84 -14.97 0.30 18.83
N GLY A 85 -14.26 0.89 19.80
CA GLY A 85 -14.79 2.00 20.58
C GLY A 85 -15.01 3.27 19.74
N HIS A 86 -15.88 4.17 20.22
CA HIS A 86 -16.11 5.50 19.64
C HIS A 86 -16.31 5.45 18.12
N ALA A 87 -17.30 4.68 17.67
CA ALA A 87 -17.54 4.43 16.26
C ALA A 87 -18.50 5.47 15.67
N LEU A 88 -18.02 6.24 14.70
CA LEU A 88 -18.79 7.28 14.01
C LEU A 88 -19.16 6.84 12.60
N TYR A 89 -20.45 6.98 12.27
CA TYR A 89 -21.01 6.65 10.98
C TYR A 89 -21.83 7.80 10.41
N VAL A 90 -21.92 7.84 9.08
CA VAL A 90 -23.03 8.48 8.38
C VAL A 90 -24.08 7.42 8.07
N SER A 91 -25.33 7.69 8.39
CA SER A 91 -26.50 6.91 8.01
C SER A 91 -27.20 7.61 6.84
N ALA A 92 -27.31 6.93 5.70
CA ALA A 92 -28.00 7.41 4.51
C ALA A 92 -29.24 6.55 4.25
N SER A 93 -30.43 7.17 4.23
CA SER A 93 -31.71 6.45 4.10
C SER A 93 -32.71 7.22 3.23
N LEU A 94 -33.53 6.48 2.47
CA LEU A 94 -34.62 7.06 1.66
C LEU A 94 -35.87 7.35 2.52
N PRO A 95 -36.78 8.24 2.07
CA PRO A 95 -38.08 8.45 2.72
C PRO A 95 -38.87 7.17 2.96
N GLY A 96 -39.59 7.11 4.08
CA GLY A 96 -40.44 5.98 4.46
C GLY A 96 -39.69 4.73 4.94
N ARG A 97 -38.36 4.74 4.98
CA ARG A 97 -37.57 3.65 5.58
C ARG A 97 -37.71 3.68 7.09
N LYS A 98 -37.98 2.50 7.67
CA LYS A 98 -38.25 2.34 9.09
C LYS A 98 -37.46 1.17 9.69
N GLN A 99 -36.90 1.37 10.87
CA GLN A 99 -36.39 0.30 11.73
C GLN A 99 -37.33 0.07 12.91
N LEU A 100 -37.59 -1.20 13.19
CA LEU A 100 -38.41 -1.65 14.31
C LEU A 100 -37.72 -1.39 15.66
N PRO A 101 -38.43 -1.46 16.80
CA PRO A 101 -37.84 -1.19 18.11
C PRO A 101 -36.63 -2.10 18.34
N HIS A 102 -35.46 -1.52 18.55
CA HIS A 102 -34.20 -2.24 18.77
C HIS A 102 -33.30 -1.51 19.77
N ASP A 103 -32.35 -2.23 20.35
CA ASP A 103 -31.30 -1.69 21.22
C ASP A 103 -29.93 -1.64 20.53
N HIS A 104 -28.96 -0.99 21.18
CA HIS A 104 -27.57 -0.89 20.69
C HIS A 104 -26.55 -1.53 21.65
N THR A 105 -26.98 -2.06 22.80
CA THR A 105 -26.14 -2.64 23.87
C THR A 105 -25.01 -1.73 24.39
N THR A 106 -25.00 -0.47 23.97
CA THR A 106 -24.07 0.62 24.30
C THR A 106 -24.82 1.94 24.08
N TRP A 107 -24.24 3.06 24.49
CA TRP A 107 -24.84 4.36 24.24
C TRP A 107 -24.73 4.76 22.77
N ALA A 108 -25.68 5.56 22.30
CA ALA A 108 -25.68 6.12 20.95
C ALA A 108 -26.16 7.57 20.96
N VAL A 109 -25.63 8.35 20.02
CA VAL A 109 -26.07 9.72 19.75
C VAL A 109 -26.29 9.87 18.26
N ILE A 110 -27.46 10.38 17.88
CA ILE A 110 -27.84 10.60 16.48
C ILE A 110 -28.08 12.10 16.28
N ALA A 111 -27.42 12.70 15.30
CA ALA A 111 -27.56 14.12 14.97
C ALA A 111 -27.83 14.33 13.48
N GLY A 112 -28.72 15.26 13.15
CA GLY A 112 -29.19 15.46 11.78
C GLY A 112 -28.26 16.34 10.93
N ILE A 113 -27.84 15.84 9.75
CA ILE A 113 -27.17 16.67 8.72
C ILE A 113 -28.22 17.24 7.76
N ARG A 114 -29.12 16.39 7.25
CA ARG A 114 -30.25 16.75 6.37
C ARG A 114 -31.36 15.70 6.44
N GLY A 115 -32.57 16.07 6.02
CA GLY A 115 -33.76 15.23 6.12
C GLY A 115 -34.27 15.15 7.57
N LEU A 116 -35.27 14.31 7.80
CA LEU A 116 -35.92 14.16 9.10
C LEU A 116 -36.01 12.68 9.47
N GLU A 117 -35.59 12.33 10.67
CA GLU A 117 -35.74 10.97 11.24
C GLU A 117 -36.47 11.04 12.56
N ARG A 118 -37.66 10.46 12.57
CA ARG A 118 -38.46 10.30 13.78
C ARG A 118 -37.93 9.11 14.57
N ASN A 119 -37.46 9.42 15.78
CA ASN A 119 -37.02 8.48 16.78
C ASN A 119 -38.11 8.35 17.86
N VAL A 120 -38.59 7.14 18.13
CA VAL A 120 -39.48 6.87 19.28
C VAL A 120 -38.74 5.97 20.24
N VAL A 121 -38.53 6.43 21.47
CA VAL A 121 -37.75 5.76 22.51
C VAL A 121 -38.69 5.05 23.47
N TYR A 122 -38.38 3.81 23.81
CA TYR A 122 -39.18 2.93 24.64
C TYR A 122 -38.37 2.42 25.84
N GLN A 123 -39.08 2.16 26.94
CA GLN A 123 -38.59 1.38 28.06
C GLN A 123 -39.19 -0.03 28.01
N ARG A 124 -38.37 -1.05 28.24
CA ARG A 124 -38.77 -2.46 28.26
C ARG A 124 -39.20 -2.88 29.65
N HIS A 125 -40.35 -3.56 29.73
CA HIS A 125 -40.89 -4.14 30.96
C HIS A 125 -41.16 -5.65 30.80
N PRO A 126 -40.93 -6.48 31.82
CA PRO A 126 -41.29 -7.90 31.76
C PRO A 126 -42.81 -8.07 31.60
N ALA A 127 -43.23 -9.00 30.75
CA ALA A 127 -44.63 -9.39 30.63
C ALA A 127 -44.95 -10.60 31.55
N PRO A 128 -46.23 -10.92 31.81
CA PRO A 128 -46.61 -12.10 32.62
C PRO A 128 -46.12 -13.42 32.03
N GLU A 129 -46.02 -13.51 30.71
CA GLU A 129 -45.48 -14.68 30.00
C GLU A 129 -43.95 -14.65 30.01
N ALA A 130 -43.33 -15.74 30.46
CA ALA A 130 -41.87 -15.87 30.53
C ALA A 130 -41.22 -15.65 29.15
N GLY A 131 -40.18 -14.81 29.10
CA GLY A 131 -39.44 -14.50 27.87
C GLY A 131 -40.11 -13.45 26.98
N ARG A 132 -41.25 -12.87 27.40
CA ARG A 132 -41.91 -11.77 26.68
C ARG A 132 -41.78 -10.46 27.45
N TYR A 133 -41.80 -9.37 26.68
CA TYR A 133 -41.69 -8.02 27.20
C TYR A 133 -42.73 -7.11 26.58
N THR A 134 -43.12 -6.07 27.30
CA THR A 134 -43.89 -4.94 26.77
C THR A 134 -42.99 -3.72 26.64
N LEU A 135 -43.32 -2.85 25.69
CA LEU A 135 -42.61 -1.60 25.48
C LEU A 135 -43.54 -0.42 25.82
N SER A 136 -43.05 0.52 26.63
CA SER A 136 -43.75 1.77 26.91
C SER A 136 -42.99 2.94 26.31
N GLU A 137 -43.64 3.70 25.43
CA GLU A 137 -43.08 4.93 24.87
C GLU A 137 -42.69 5.91 25.98
N GLN A 138 -41.47 6.40 25.93
CA GLN A 138 -40.92 7.40 26.87
C GLN A 138 -40.85 8.78 26.22
N ALA A 139 -40.46 8.82 24.94
CA ALA A 139 -40.30 10.05 24.19
C ALA A 139 -40.37 9.78 22.69
N ALA A 140 -40.82 10.79 21.93
CA ALA A 140 -40.68 10.85 20.48
C ALA A 140 -39.91 12.13 20.11
N VAL A 141 -38.81 11.97 19.37
CA VAL A 141 -37.94 13.06 18.93
C VAL A 141 -37.78 12.97 17.43
N THR A 142 -38.07 14.05 16.69
CA THR A 142 -37.74 14.12 15.26
C THR A 142 -36.40 14.82 15.13
N VAL A 143 -35.39 14.11 14.65
CA VAL A 143 -34.03 14.61 14.46
C VAL A 143 -33.93 15.18 13.04
N GLY A 144 -33.71 16.49 12.95
CA GLY A 144 -33.33 17.19 11.72
C GLY A 144 -32.04 17.99 11.91
N PRO A 145 -31.69 18.87 10.95
CA PRO A 145 -30.53 19.75 11.07
C PRO A 145 -30.55 20.60 12.34
N GLY A 146 -29.53 20.42 13.19
CA GLY A 146 -29.42 21.13 14.47
C GLY A 146 -30.02 20.39 15.66
N ASP A 147 -30.72 19.29 15.43
CA ASP A 147 -31.27 18.44 16.48
C ASP A 147 -30.40 17.20 16.71
N ALA A 148 -30.54 16.60 17.90
CA ALA A 148 -29.95 15.32 18.22
C ALA A 148 -30.82 14.55 19.23
N VAL A 149 -30.65 13.23 19.25
CA VAL A 149 -31.20 12.35 20.29
C VAL A 149 -30.08 11.52 20.91
N THR A 150 -30.16 11.35 22.23
CA THR A 150 -29.25 10.51 23.02
C THR A 150 -29.96 9.26 23.46
N LEU A 151 -29.30 8.11 23.31
CA LEU A 151 -29.83 6.79 23.64
C LEU A 151 -28.89 6.13 24.64
N ALA A 152 -29.45 5.70 25.77
CA ALA A 152 -28.72 4.92 26.77
C ALA A 152 -28.57 3.45 26.32
N PRO A 153 -27.62 2.68 26.88
CA PRO A 153 -27.43 1.27 26.52
C PRO A 153 -28.69 0.40 26.59
N GLU A 154 -29.58 0.67 27.54
CA GLU A 154 -30.85 -0.04 27.75
C GLU A 154 -32.03 0.51 26.93
N ALA A 155 -31.83 1.60 26.19
CA ALA A 155 -32.89 2.26 25.44
C ALA A 155 -33.25 1.46 24.18
N TYR A 156 -34.55 1.21 23.99
CA TYR A 156 -35.09 0.69 22.74
C TYR A 156 -35.59 1.85 21.91
N HIS A 157 -35.39 1.84 20.59
CA HIS A 157 -35.99 2.87 19.74
C HIS A 157 -36.39 2.37 18.35
N THR A 158 -37.35 3.06 17.74
CA THR A 158 -37.63 2.98 16.30
C THR A 158 -37.02 4.17 15.60
N THR A 159 -36.56 3.99 14.37
CA THR A 159 -36.24 5.10 13.45
C THR A 159 -37.17 5.06 12.25
N GLU A 160 -37.63 6.21 11.80
CA GLU A 160 -38.44 6.35 10.59
C GLU A 160 -38.02 7.62 9.85
N ILE A 161 -37.62 7.48 8.59
CA ILE A 161 -37.33 8.65 7.75
C ILE A 161 -38.65 9.25 7.30
N VAL A 162 -38.96 10.44 7.83
CA VAL A 162 -40.21 11.15 7.58
C VAL A 162 -40.00 12.31 6.61
N GLY A 163 -41.07 12.74 5.93
CA GLY A 163 -41.00 13.75 4.87
C GLY A 163 -40.64 13.15 3.50
N ASP A 164 -40.26 14.02 2.56
CA ASP A 164 -40.15 13.67 1.12
C ASP A 164 -38.70 13.59 0.59
N THR A 165 -37.71 13.89 1.43
CA THR A 165 -36.29 13.94 1.03
C THR A 165 -35.47 12.86 1.73
N PRO A 166 -34.47 12.27 1.07
CA PRO A 166 -33.50 11.39 1.74
C PRO A 166 -32.87 12.04 2.98
N ALA A 167 -32.62 11.22 4.00
CA ALA A 167 -31.98 11.66 5.23
C ALA A 167 -30.51 11.23 5.28
N LEU A 168 -29.68 12.13 5.81
CA LEU A 168 -28.27 11.88 6.10
C LEU A 168 -27.99 12.29 7.55
N HIS A 169 -27.70 11.34 8.42
CA HIS A 169 -27.51 11.59 9.86
C HIS A 169 -26.16 11.07 10.35
N LEU A 170 -25.57 11.73 11.34
CA LEU A 170 -24.42 11.21 12.06
C LEU A 170 -24.90 10.28 13.17
N HIS A 171 -24.39 9.06 13.19
CA HIS A 171 -24.65 8.09 14.24
C HIS A 171 -23.33 7.79 14.94
N PHE A 172 -23.26 8.10 16.23
CA PHE A 172 -22.06 7.92 17.04
C PHE A 172 -22.34 6.98 18.20
N TYR A 173 -21.55 5.91 18.30
CA TYR A 173 -21.76 4.82 19.24
C TYR A 173 -20.55 4.62 20.15
N GLY A 174 -20.80 4.16 21.38
CA GLY A 174 -19.74 3.74 22.29
C GLY A 174 -18.96 2.51 21.79
N LEU A 175 -19.60 1.66 20.98
CA LEU A 175 -19.05 0.45 20.39
C LEU A 175 -19.46 0.35 18.90
N SER A 176 -18.65 -0.27 18.05
CA SER A 176 -18.96 -0.41 16.62
C SER A 176 -20.06 -1.44 16.38
N GLN A 177 -20.89 -1.20 15.36
CA GLN A 177 -22.07 -2.04 15.12
C GLN A 177 -21.74 -3.52 14.83
N GLU A 178 -20.54 -3.81 14.32
CA GLU A 178 -20.07 -5.17 14.06
C GLU A 178 -19.73 -5.94 15.35
N ARG A 179 -19.52 -5.23 16.46
CA ARG A 179 -19.17 -5.80 17.77
C ARG A 179 -20.35 -5.86 18.74
N MET A 180 -21.49 -5.28 18.36
CA MET A 180 -22.74 -5.36 19.13
C MET A 180 -23.46 -6.69 18.85
N VAL A 181 -22.92 -7.80 19.35
CA VAL A 181 -23.39 -9.16 19.02
C VAL A 181 -24.67 -9.58 19.74
N ASP A 182 -25.00 -8.92 20.87
CA ASP A 182 -26.13 -9.29 21.73
C ASP A 182 -27.39 -8.43 21.50
N ARG A 183 -27.42 -7.65 20.42
CA ARG A 183 -28.56 -6.77 20.10
C ARG A 183 -29.83 -7.57 19.85
N VAL A 184 -30.95 -7.00 20.27
CA VAL A 184 -32.28 -7.54 20.00
C VAL A 184 -33.21 -6.48 19.46
N LYS A 185 -34.22 -6.94 18.72
CA LYS A 185 -35.35 -6.13 18.25
C LYS A 185 -36.68 -6.77 18.65
N PHE A 186 -37.74 -5.98 18.57
CA PHE A 186 -39.12 -6.43 18.69
C PHE A 186 -39.85 -6.28 17.35
N ASP A 187 -40.86 -7.11 17.11
CA ASP A 187 -41.65 -7.09 15.88
C ASP A 187 -42.60 -5.87 15.79
N GLY A 188 -42.84 -5.20 16.93
CA GLY A 188 -43.72 -4.03 17.00
C GLY A 188 -43.52 -3.19 18.27
N PRO A 189 -44.08 -1.96 18.31
CA PRO A 189 -43.98 -1.03 19.44
C PRO A 189 -44.69 -1.49 20.71
N GLU A 190 -45.51 -2.54 20.65
CA GLU A 190 -46.15 -3.19 21.79
C GLU A 190 -45.19 -4.11 22.58
N GLY A 191 -44.06 -4.48 21.99
CA GLY A 191 -43.12 -5.48 22.53
C GLY A 191 -43.38 -6.89 21.99
N GLY A 192 -42.96 -7.91 22.72
CA GLY A 192 -43.05 -9.30 22.30
C GLY A 192 -41.89 -10.15 22.78
N VAL A 193 -41.55 -11.18 22.00
CA VAL A 193 -40.34 -11.98 22.21
C VAL A 193 -39.19 -11.23 21.53
N PRO A 194 -38.07 -10.97 22.22
CA PRO A 194 -36.93 -10.30 21.62
C PRO A 194 -36.31 -11.23 20.56
N VAL A 195 -36.04 -10.67 19.39
CA VAL A 195 -35.42 -11.36 18.26
C VAL A 195 -33.99 -10.85 18.10
N PRO A 196 -32.97 -11.72 18.06
CA PRO A 196 -31.59 -11.30 17.81
C PRO A 196 -31.45 -10.48 16.52
N VAL A 197 -30.68 -9.40 16.58
CA VAL A 197 -30.34 -8.58 15.42
C VAL A 197 -28.96 -9.00 14.92
N PRO A 198 -28.84 -9.51 13.68
CA PRO A 198 -27.53 -9.85 13.14
C PRO A 198 -26.65 -8.60 13.05
N VAL A 199 -25.35 -8.77 13.29
CA VAL A 199 -24.38 -7.70 13.09
C VAL A 199 -24.36 -7.27 11.62
N PRO A 200 -24.26 -5.95 11.31
CA PRO A 200 -24.20 -5.51 9.93
C PRO A 200 -22.92 -6.00 9.26
N THR A 201 -23.05 -6.67 8.12
CA THR A 201 -21.90 -7.21 7.37
C THR A 201 -21.43 -6.32 6.22
N GLN A 202 -22.18 -5.26 5.91
CA GLN A 202 -21.94 -4.41 4.73
C GLN A 202 -21.92 -2.92 5.10
N ILE A 203 -21.02 -2.55 6.02
CA ILE A 203 -20.74 -1.14 6.35
C ILE A 203 -19.80 -0.56 5.28
N ARG A 204 -20.25 0.52 4.65
CA ARG A 204 -19.51 1.22 3.59
C ARG A 204 -18.58 2.30 4.17
N HIS A 205 -17.88 2.99 3.27
CA HIS A 205 -16.99 4.13 3.54
C HIS A 205 -17.26 5.21 2.49
N PRO A 206 -16.91 6.49 2.75
CA PRO A 206 -17.10 7.55 1.77
C PRO A 206 -16.58 7.15 0.40
N VAL A 207 -17.34 7.44 -0.66
CA VAL A 207 -16.94 7.07 -2.03
C VAL A 207 -16.44 8.28 -2.80
N VAL A 208 -15.57 8.03 -3.78
CA VAL A 208 -15.06 9.04 -4.73
C VAL A 208 -15.30 8.52 -6.14
N SER A 209 -15.76 9.39 -7.04
CA SER A 209 -15.94 9.03 -8.45
C SER A 209 -14.59 8.97 -9.19
N ALA A 210 -14.54 8.26 -10.31
CA ALA A 210 -13.35 8.20 -11.16
C ALA A 210 -12.86 9.61 -11.56
N GLN A 211 -13.78 10.50 -11.97
CA GLN A 211 -13.45 11.87 -12.36
C GLN A 211 -12.92 12.71 -11.18
N ALA A 212 -13.49 12.55 -9.99
CA ALA A 212 -13.00 13.25 -8.80
C ALA A 212 -11.59 12.78 -8.43
N LEU A 213 -11.35 11.46 -8.41
CA LEU A 213 -10.01 10.91 -8.16
C LEU A 213 -9.00 11.36 -9.22
N ARG A 214 -9.37 11.40 -10.50
CA ARG A 214 -8.51 11.94 -11.57
C ARG A 214 -8.07 13.38 -11.27
N THR A 215 -9.00 14.20 -10.81
CA THR A 215 -8.73 15.59 -10.42
C THR A 215 -7.79 15.65 -9.20
N TRP A 216 -7.99 14.79 -8.20
CA TRP A 216 -7.14 14.72 -7.01
C TRP A 216 -5.69 14.36 -7.37
N LEU A 217 -5.49 13.39 -8.28
CA LEU A 217 -4.16 12.95 -8.72
C LEU A 217 -3.40 14.03 -9.52
N GLN A 218 -4.11 14.98 -10.13
CA GLN A 218 -3.53 16.15 -10.79
C GLN A 218 -3.26 17.31 -9.82
N GLY A 219 -3.83 17.26 -8.61
CA GLY A 219 -3.66 18.25 -7.55
C GLY A 219 -2.26 18.26 -6.90
N ALA A 220 -2.10 19.15 -5.92
CA ALA A 220 -0.87 19.27 -5.14
C ALA A 220 -0.92 18.48 -3.82
N GLU A 221 -2.11 18.11 -3.36
CA GLU A 221 -2.26 17.32 -2.13
C GLU A 221 -1.66 15.92 -2.31
N PRO A 222 -1.06 15.35 -1.24
CA PRO A 222 -0.67 13.96 -1.23
C PRO A 222 -1.87 13.04 -1.24
N VAL A 223 -1.96 12.19 -2.24
CA VAL A 223 -3.05 11.22 -2.43
C VAL A 223 -2.43 9.86 -2.67
N ALA A 224 -2.82 8.88 -1.86
CA ALA A 224 -2.47 7.48 -2.04
C ALA A 224 -3.63 6.71 -2.65
N VAL A 225 -3.32 5.90 -3.65
CA VAL A 225 -4.26 4.95 -4.25
C VAL A 225 -3.78 3.55 -3.91
N LEU A 226 -4.58 2.79 -3.17
CA LEU A 226 -4.25 1.42 -2.78
C LEU A 226 -5.15 0.44 -3.53
N ASP A 227 -4.57 -0.37 -4.41
CA ASP A 227 -5.26 -1.49 -5.03
C ASP A 227 -5.16 -2.72 -4.11
N VAL A 228 -6.29 -3.14 -3.56
CA VAL A 228 -6.32 -4.18 -2.51
C VAL A 228 -6.59 -5.58 -3.04
N ARG A 229 -6.64 -5.72 -4.36
CA ARG A 229 -6.68 -7.03 -5.02
C ARG A 229 -5.33 -7.70 -4.90
N ASP A 230 -5.33 -9.01 -5.09
CA ASP A 230 -4.09 -9.79 -5.20
C ASP A 230 -3.23 -9.32 -6.39
N GLU A 231 -1.91 -9.50 -6.32
CA GLU A 231 -0.95 -8.95 -7.28
C GLU A 231 -1.21 -9.44 -8.71
N ALA A 232 -1.66 -10.69 -8.86
CA ALA A 232 -2.05 -11.26 -10.15
C ALA A 232 -3.22 -10.49 -10.80
N ALA A 233 -4.21 -10.06 -10.01
CA ALA A 233 -5.34 -9.27 -10.49
C ALA A 233 -4.94 -7.82 -10.79
N TYR A 234 -4.14 -7.22 -9.91
CA TYR A 234 -3.53 -5.91 -10.13
C TYR A 234 -2.76 -5.88 -11.46
N ALA A 235 -1.89 -6.87 -11.69
CA ALA A 235 -1.05 -6.93 -12.89
C ALA A 235 -1.82 -7.14 -14.21
N ARG A 236 -3.11 -7.50 -14.17
CA ARG A 236 -3.96 -7.55 -15.38
C ARG A 236 -4.49 -6.18 -15.80
N GLY A 237 -4.48 -5.20 -14.90
CA GLY A 237 -5.03 -3.87 -15.18
C GLY A 237 -5.22 -3.06 -13.90
N HIS A 238 -4.42 -2.01 -13.73
CA HIS A 238 -4.46 -1.12 -12.57
C HIS A 238 -4.26 0.35 -12.97
N LEU A 239 -4.59 1.28 -12.07
CA LEU A 239 -4.29 2.71 -12.24
C LEU A 239 -2.77 2.91 -12.15
N LEU A 240 -2.19 3.81 -12.96
CA LEU A 240 -0.74 4.06 -12.96
C LEU A 240 -0.20 4.44 -11.57
N GLN A 241 -0.97 5.23 -10.82
CA GLN A 241 -0.61 5.76 -9.51
C GLN A 241 -1.01 4.83 -8.35
N ALA A 242 -1.57 3.66 -8.63
CA ALA A 242 -1.94 2.71 -7.58
C ALA A 242 -0.74 1.92 -7.09
N SER A 243 -0.66 1.73 -5.77
CA SER A 243 0.19 0.74 -5.14
C SER A 243 -0.61 -0.52 -4.86
N ASN A 244 -0.07 -1.68 -5.22
CA ASN A 244 -0.69 -2.94 -4.82
C ASN A 244 -0.48 -3.19 -3.32
N ALA A 245 -1.58 -3.31 -2.58
CA ALA A 245 -1.61 -3.61 -1.16
C ALA A 245 -2.72 -4.62 -0.86
N PRO A 246 -2.53 -5.91 -1.24
CA PRO A 246 -3.56 -6.94 -1.15
C PRO A 246 -4.21 -6.98 0.24
N LEU A 247 -5.53 -7.20 0.29
CA LEU A 247 -6.34 -7.12 1.52
C LEU A 247 -5.73 -7.89 2.71
N GLY A 248 -5.20 -9.09 2.46
CA GLY A 248 -4.55 -9.93 3.48
C GLY A 248 -3.20 -9.41 3.97
N HIS A 249 -2.54 -8.54 3.21
CA HIS A 249 -1.23 -7.97 3.53
C HIS A 249 -1.35 -6.52 4.01
N LEU A 250 -2.49 -5.87 3.76
CA LEU A 250 -2.75 -4.46 4.02
C LEU A 250 -2.38 -4.02 5.45
N PRO A 251 -2.74 -4.75 6.53
CA PRO A 251 -2.37 -4.33 7.89
C PRO A 251 -0.86 -4.13 8.11
N TRP A 252 -0.04 -4.91 7.43
CA TRP A 252 1.42 -4.83 7.54
C TRP A 252 2.02 -3.86 6.49
N LEU A 253 1.43 -3.79 5.29
CA LEU A 253 1.88 -2.88 4.23
C LEU A 253 1.53 -1.41 4.50
N ALA A 254 0.34 -1.13 5.02
CA ALA A 254 -0.16 0.24 5.15
C ALA A 254 0.77 1.15 5.98
N PRO A 255 1.30 0.74 7.15
CA PRO A 255 2.23 1.58 7.92
C PRO A 255 3.54 1.91 7.19
N VAL A 256 3.93 1.06 6.24
CA VAL A 256 5.12 1.24 5.40
C VAL A 256 4.82 2.20 4.23
N LEU A 257 3.72 1.96 3.53
CA LEU A 257 3.31 2.74 2.36
C LEU A 257 2.77 4.13 2.75
N LEU A 258 2.20 4.25 3.95
CA LEU A 258 1.46 5.41 4.44
C LEU A 258 1.92 5.76 5.87
N PRO A 259 3.11 6.36 6.04
CA PRO A 259 3.64 6.68 7.37
C PRO A 259 2.83 7.77 8.10
N ALA A 260 2.08 8.61 7.38
CA ALA A 260 1.27 9.70 7.93
C ALA A 260 -0.22 9.32 7.97
N LEU A 261 -0.82 9.35 9.16
CA LEU A 261 -2.20 8.90 9.40
C LEU A 261 -3.29 9.77 8.77
N GLY A 262 -2.97 11.05 8.51
CA GLY A 262 -3.85 12.00 7.84
C GLY A 262 -3.72 12.01 6.32
N THR A 263 -2.95 11.10 5.72
CA THR A 263 -2.83 11.00 4.25
C THR A 263 -4.21 10.74 3.63
N LEU A 264 -4.55 11.39 2.51
CA LEU A 264 -5.73 11.05 1.72
C LEU A 264 -5.53 9.69 1.05
N ILE A 265 -6.42 8.74 1.33
CA ILE A 265 -6.34 7.37 0.83
C ILE A 265 -7.60 7.04 0.04
N VAL A 266 -7.42 6.58 -1.19
CA VAL A 266 -8.48 5.98 -1.99
C VAL A 266 -8.17 4.51 -2.21
N VAL A 267 -9.05 3.65 -1.71
CA VAL A 267 -8.95 2.21 -1.83
C VAL A 267 -9.69 1.76 -3.09
N VAL A 268 -9.07 0.85 -3.84
CA VAL A 268 -9.53 0.38 -5.14
C VAL A 268 -9.58 -1.14 -5.16
N ASP A 269 -10.68 -1.68 -5.66
CA ASP A 269 -10.83 -3.07 -6.09
C ASP A 269 -11.30 -3.10 -7.56
N GLU A 270 -11.77 -4.26 -8.04
CA GLU A 270 -12.24 -4.38 -9.42
C GLU A 270 -13.61 -3.73 -9.61
N ASP A 271 -14.51 -4.00 -8.67
CA ASP A 271 -15.89 -3.52 -8.57
C ASP A 271 -16.45 -3.72 -7.15
N GLU A 272 -17.70 -3.29 -6.92
CA GLU A 272 -18.39 -3.42 -5.63
C GLU A 272 -18.93 -4.84 -5.35
N ALA A 273 -18.67 -5.86 -6.17
CA ALA A 273 -19.34 -7.16 -6.03
C ALA A 273 -18.82 -7.97 -4.82
N GLN A 274 -17.55 -7.78 -4.45
CA GLN A 274 -16.90 -8.49 -3.34
C GLN A 274 -16.62 -7.60 -2.12
N ASP A 275 -16.98 -6.32 -2.19
CA ASP A 275 -16.78 -5.31 -1.12
C ASP A 275 -15.34 -5.28 -0.54
N GLN A 276 -14.33 -5.69 -1.32
CA GLN A 276 -12.94 -5.81 -0.84
C GLN A 276 -12.39 -4.43 -0.46
N ALA A 277 -12.68 -3.39 -1.24
CA ALA A 277 -12.24 -2.04 -0.96
C ALA A 277 -12.85 -1.48 0.34
N HIS A 278 -14.12 -1.77 0.64
CA HIS A 278 -14.74 -1.35 1.91
C HIS A 278 -14.19 -2.15 3.10
N ALA A 279 -13.91 -3.44 2.95
CA ALA A 279 -13.26 -4.24 3.98
C ALA A 279 -11.83 -3.74 4.28
N ALA A 280 -11.07 -3.37 3.25
CA ALA A 280 -9.76 -2.75 3.39
C ALA A 280 -9.84 -1.37 4.06
N ALA A 281 -10.80 -0.54 3.65
CA ALA A 281 -11.02 0.78 4.26
C ALA A 281 -11.31 0.67 5.76
N ALA A 282 -12.09 -0.33 6.19
CA ALA A 282 -12.34 -0.59 7.61
C ALA A 282 -11.04 -0.88 8.39
N ARG A 283 -10.14 -1.69 7.82
CA ARG A 283 -8.82 -2.00 8.42
C ARG A 283 -7.98 -0.74 8.56
N LEU A 284 -7.95 0.11 7.54
CA LEU A 284 -7.20 1.36 7.57
C LEU A 284 -7.76 2.31 8.65
N VAL A 285 -9.09 2.48 8.72
CA VAL A 285 -9.71 3.30 9.77
C VAL A 285 -9.33 2.79 11.17
N ARG A 286 -9.41 1.47 11.41
CA ARG A 286 -8.99 0.87 12.69
C ARG A 286 -7.49 1.01 13.00
N GLN A 287 -6.63 1.16 11.98
CA GLN A 287 -5.21 1.50 12.17
C GLN A 287 -4.97 2.98 12.46
N GLY A 288 -6.02 3.80 12.48
CA GLY A 288 -6.00 5.22 12.79
C GLY A 288 -5.88 6.13 11.56
N TYR A 289 -6.04 5.60 10.34
CA TYR A 289 -6.05 6.43 9.14
C TYR A 289 -7.34 7.26 9.07
N ALA A 290 -7.21 8.58 8.99
CA ALA A 290 -8.34 9.51 9.15
C ALA A 290 -9.11 9.77 7.84
N ASN A 291 -8.43 9.69 6.70
CA ASN A 291 -8.95 10.15 5.42
C ASN A 291 -9.05 9.00 4.40
N VAL A 292 -9.95 8.06 4.66
CA VAL A 292 -10.13 6.86 3.84
C VAL A 292 -11.41 6.96 3.00
N SER A 293 -11.29 6.73 1.70
CA SER A 293 -12.42 6.65 0.77
C SER A 293 -12.26 5.47 -0.18
N VAL A 294 -13.33 5.10 -0.87
CA VAL A 294 -13.35 4.00 -1.86
C VAL A 294 -13.64 4.55 -3.26
N LEU A 295 -12.92 4.06 -4.27
CA LEU A 295 -13.25 4.38 -5.66
C LEU A 295 -14.56 3.69 -6.05
N ARG A 296 -15.60 4.48 -6.29
CA ARG A 296 -16.93 3.97 -6.64
C ARG A 296 -16.86 3.16 -7.93
N GLY A 297 -17.32 1.91 -7.87
CA GLY A 297 -17.30 0.97 -9.00
C GLY A 297 -15.91 0.47 -9.44
N GLY A 298 -14.87 0.70 -8.64
CA GLY A 298 -13.53 0.12 -8.82
C GLY A 298 -12.84 0.43 -10.15
N THR A 299 -11.91 -0.43 -10.57
CA THR A 299 -11.19 -0.28 -11.84
C THR A 299 -12.11 -0.32 -13.06
N ARG A 300 -13.25 -1.02 -12.99
CA ARG A 300 -14.23 -1.05 -14.09
C ARG A 300 -14.84 0.31 -14.34
N ALA A 301 -15.25 1.03 -13.29
CA ALA A 301 -15.76 2.38 -13.42
C ALA A 301 -14.69 3.39 -13.87
N TRP A 302 -13.43 3.21 -13.42
CA TRP A 302 -12.30 4.00 -13.90
C TRP A 302 -12.13 3.89 -15.42
N GLN A 303 -12.13 2.66 -15.95
CA GLN A 303 -12.03 2.41 -17.38
C GLN A 303 -13.27 2.90 -18.14
N ALA A 304 -14.46 2.70 -17.59
CA ALA A 304 -15.71 3.20 -18.19
C ALA A 304 -15.78 4.73 -18.28
N ALA A 305 -15.08 5.44 -17.38
CA ALA A 305 -14.90 6.89 -17.44
C ALA A 305 -13.87 7.34 -18.49
N GLY A 306 -13.26 6.42 -19.24
CA GLY A 306 -12.29 6.70 -20.30
C GLY A 306 -10.85 6.87 -19.80
N HIS A 307 -10.56 6.51 -18.55
CA HIS A 307 -9.20 6.57 -18.01
C HIS A 307 -8.44 5.26 -18.24
N ALA A 308 -7.14 5.36 -18.49
CA ALA A 308 -6.30 4.20 -18.80
C ALA A 308 -6.09 3.28 -17.60
N LEU A 309 -5.96 1.98 -17.90
CA LEU A 309 -5.39 0.97 -17.01
C LEU A 309 -4.08 0.45 -17.61
N TYR A 310 -3.16 0.05 -16.74
CA TYR A 310 -1.84 -0.45 -17.10
C TYR A 310 -1.71 -1.90 -16.65
N GLN A 311 -1.02 -2.70 -17.47
CA GLN A 311 -0.73 -4.11 -17.18
C GLN A 311 0.66 -4.24 -16.56
N GLY A 312 0.93 -5.38 -15.93
CA GLY A 312 2.18 -5.69 -15.27
C GLY A 312 2.31 -5.09 -13.87
N VAL A 313 3.51 -5.16 -13.31
CA VAL A 313 3.88 -4.58 -12.01
C VAL A 313 4.96 -3.54 -12.19
N HIS A 314 5.10 -2.61 -11.24
CA HIS A 314 6.16 -1.62 -11.22
C HIS A 314 6.22 -0.75 -12.47
N VAL A 315 5.04 -0.43 -13.02
CA VAL A 315 4.88 0.36 -14.25
C VAL A 315 5.58 1.72 -14.16
N PRO A 316 5.52 2.48 -13.05
CA PRO A 316 6.20 3.77 -12.97
C PRO A 316 7.72 3.70 -13.18
N GLY A 317 8.40 2.70 -12.60
CA GLY A 317 9.85 2.53 -12.77
C GLY A 317 10.24 2.11 -14.20
N LYS A 318 9.37 1.34 -14.87
CA LYS A 318 9.56 0.93 -16.27
C LYS A 318 9.30 2.09 -17.24
N ALA A 319 8.25 2.86 -16.97
CA ALA A 319 7.92 4.08 -17.69
C ALA A 319 9.07 5.10 -17.64
N LEU A 320 9.60 5.36 -16.44
CA LEU A 320 10.77 6.23 -16.24
C LEU A 320 11.94 5.81 -17.14
N ALA A 321 12.25 4.51 -17.18
CA ALA A 321 13.35 4.00 -17.98
C ALA A 321 13.11 4.18 -19.49
N GLU A 322 11.91 3.89 -19.99
CA GLU A 322 11.58 3.98 -21.41
C GLU A 322 11.44 5.43 -21.90
N LEU A 323 10.86 6.32 -21.10
CA LEU A 323 10.83 7.75 -21.40
C LEU A 323 12.25 8.35 -21.41
N SER A 324 13.10 7.95 -20.46
CA SER A 324 14.50 8.36 -20.42
C SER A 324 15.29 7.85 -21.63
N ARG A 325 15.03 6.62 -22.08
CA ARG A 325 15.66 6.05 -23.27
C ARG A 325 15.42 6.93 -24.50
N LEU A 326 14.18 7.38 -24.70
CA LEU A 326 13.81 8.25 -25.81
C LEU A 326 14.38 9.66 -25.63
N ALA A 327 14.17 10.27 -24.47
CA ALA A 327 14.54 11.66 -24.23
C ALA A 327 16.07 11.90 -24.19
N LEU A 328 16.83 10.92 -23.69
CA LEU A 328 18.28 11.04 -23.50
C LEU A 328 19.08 10.26 -24.54
N SER A 329 18.42 9.57 -25.48
CA SER A 329 19.07 8.75 -26.52
C SER A 329 20.09 7.75 -25.92
N ILE A 330 19.65 7.01 -24.90
CA ILE A 330 20.52 6.09 -24.15
C ILE A 330 21.15 5.06 -25.11
N PRO A 331 22.48 4.89 -25.13
CA PRO A 331 23.11 3.94 -26.05
C PRO A 331 22.74 2.50 -25.70
N GLU A 332 22.34 1.75 -26.71
CA GLU A 332 22.01 0.32 -26.61
C GLU A 332 22.90 -0.51 -27.55
N VAL A 333 23.01 -1.81 -27.26
CA VAL A 333 23.57 -2.82 -28.17
C VAL A 333 22.69 -4.06 -28.12
N ASP A 334 22.45 -4.70 -29.26
CA ASP A 334 21.70 -5.95 -29.30
C ASP A 334 22.57 -7.19 -29.06
N VAL A 335 21.93 -8.30 -28.69
CA VAL A 335 22.63 -9.55 -28.38
C VAL A 335 23.46 -10.08 -29.56
N PRO A 336 22.96 -10.14 -30.81
CA PRO A 336 23.77 -10.56 -31.94
C PRO A 336 25.04 -9.71 -32.13
N THR A 337 24.93 -8.39 -32.02
CA THR A 337 26.07 -7.48 -32.15
C THR A 337 27.05 -7.64 -30.99
N PHE A 338 26.55 -7.75 -29.76
CA PHE A 338 27.39 -7.99 -28.60
C PHE A 338 28.15 -9.32 -28.70
N ARG A 339 27.49 -10.41 -29.13
CA ARG A 339 28.14 -11.70 -29.35
C ARG A 339 29.18 -11.66 -30.46
N ARG A 340 28.93 -10.89 -31.53
CA ARG A 340 29.93 -10.63 -32.56
C ARG A 340 31.15 -9.90 -31.98
N TRP A 341 30.95 -8.87 -31.17
CA TRP A 341 32.06 -8.19 -30.48
C TRP A 341 32.86 -9.12 -29.57
N GLN A 342 32.19 -10.06 -28.89
CA GLN A 342 32.86 -11.10 -28.11
C GLN A 342 33.70 -12.03 -29.01
N ALA A 343 33.15 -12.48 -30.14
CA ALA A 343 33.84 -13.35 -31.09
C ALA A 343 35.05 -12.66 -31.77
N GLU A 344 34.96 -11.35 -31.98
CA GLU A 344 36.04 -10.50 -32.49
C GLU A 344 37.15 -10.23 -31.45
N GLY A 345 36.96 -10.64 -30.19
CA GLY A 345 37.93 -10.39 -29.12
C GLY A 345 38.03 -8.91 -28.72
N ARG A 346 36.98 -8.12 -28.92
CA ARG A 346 36.96 -6.71 -28.47
C ARG A 346 37.09 -6.65 -26.94
N PRO A 347 37.71 -5.60 -26.37
CA PRO A 347 37.81 -5.44 -24.93
C PRO A 347 36.43 -5.05 -24.36
N LEU A 348 35.70 -6.02 -23.81
CA LEU A 348 34.34 -5.82 -23.30
C LEU A 348 34.29 -6.07 -21.78
N ARG A 349 33.59 -5.20 -21.06
CA ARG A 349 33.15 -5.43 -19.68
C ARG A 349 31.64 -5.63 -19.64
N LEU A 350 31.17 -6.71 -19.03
CA LEU A 350 29.74 -6.98 -18.87
C LEU A 350 29.33 -6.89 -17.40
N LEU A 351 28.34 -6.06 -17.06
CA LEU A 351 27.81 -5.92 -15.71
C LEU A 351 26.33 -6.32 -15.62
N ASP A 352 25.98 -7.11 -14.61
CA ASP A 352 24.58 -7.35 -14.21
C ASP A 352 24.19 -6.33 -13.13
N VAL A 353 23.20 -5.49 -13.43
CA VAL A 353 22.83 -4.34 -12.57
C VAL A 353 21.64 -4.60 -11.66
N ARG A 354 21.24 -5.87 -11.53
CA ARG A 354 20.17 -6.32 -10.62
C ARG A 354 20.69 -6.54 -9.19
N PRO A 355 19.78 -6.67 -8.20
CA PRO A 355 20.12 -7.18 -6.89
C PRO A 355 20.93 -8.47 -6.96
N HIS A 356 21.83 -8.63 -5.98
CA HIS A 356 22.76 -9.76 -5.94
C HIS A 356 22.04 -11.12 -5.94
N GLU A 357 20.91 -11.21 -5.24
CA GLU A 357 20.05 -12.41 -5.21
C GLU A 357 19.46 -12.79 -6.58
N GLU A 358 19.09 -11.80 -7.41
CA GLU A 358 18.61 -12.04 -8.79
C GLU A 358 19.74 -12.52 -9.69
N TYR A 359 20.94 -11.96 -9.53
CA TYR A 359 22.15 -12.37 -10.26
C TYR A 359 22.57 -13.81 -9.95
N ARG A 360 22.53 -14.20 -8.67
CA ARG A 360 22.79 -15.58 -8.23
C ARG A 360 21.75 -16.55 -8.76
N ARG A 361 20.48 -16.13 -8.87
CA ARG A 361 19.40 -16.98 -9.40
C ARG A 361 19.64 -17.35 -10.86
N TYR A 362 20.05 -16.38 -11.67
CA TYR A 362 20.51 -16.58 -13.05
C TYR A 362 21.23 -15.33 -13.56
N SER A 363 22.18 -15.45 -14.49
CA SER A 363 22.87 -14.30 -15.10
C SER A 363 23.49 -14.64 -16.46
N ILE A 364 23.95 -13.62 -17.20
CA ILE A 364 24.69 -13.85 -18.45
C ILE A 364 26.11 -14.32 -18.10
N PRO A 365 26.63 -15.41 -18.71
CA PRO A 365 27.98 -15.90 -18.42
C PRO A 365 29.04 -14.82 -18.61
N GLY A 366 29.96 -14.70 -17.64
CA GLY A 366 31.04 -13.71 -17.64
C GLY A 366 30.64 -12.31 -17.18
N SER A 367 29.37 -12.08 -16.80
CA SER A 367 28.95 -10.82 -16.18
C SER A 367 29.38 -10.74 -14.71
N VAL A 368 29.68 -9.52 -14.26
CA VAL A 368 29.96 -9.19 -12.85
C VAL A 368 28.78 -8.41 -12.27
N ASN A 369 28.31 -8.77 -11.09
CA ASN A 369 27.23 -8.05 -10.44
C ASN A 369 27.68 -6.67 -9.95
N CYS A 370 26.95 -5.63 -10.33
CA CYS A 370 27.10 -4.27 -9.82
C CYS A 370 25.71 -3.61 -9.82
N PRO A 371 24.95 -3.74 -8.72
CA PRO A 371 23.58 -3.24 -8.63
C PRO A 371 23.46 -1.78 -9.05
N THR A 372 22.36 -1.42 -9.73
CA THR A 372 22.14 -0.08 -10.32
C THR A 372 22.40 1.05 -9.32
N GLY A 373 22.03 0.86 -8.04
CA GLY A 373 22.22 1.86 -6.98
C GLY A 373 23.67 2.14 -6.59
N THR A 374 24.60 1.26 -6.96
CA THR A 374 26.02 1.36 -6.57
C THR A 374 26.92 1.87 -7.68
N LEU A 375 26.47 1.81 -8.95
CA LEU A 375 27.29 2.06 -10.14
C LEU A 375 28.12 3.34 -10.06
N ALA A 376 27.52 4.47 -9.68
CA ALA A 376 28.22 5.75 -9.65
C ALA A 376 29.38 5.78 -8.64
N LEU A 377 29.25 5.07 -7.52
CA LEU A 377 30.31 4.89 -6.55
C LEU A 377 31.37 3.92 -7.06
N SER A 378 30.96 2.85 -7.75
CA SER A 378 31.82 1.75 -8.20
C SER A 378 32.68 2.06 -9.43
N VAL A 379 32.47 3.18 -10.12
CA VAL A 379 33.22 3.56 -11.33
C VAL A 379 34.74 3.37 -11.20
N PRO A 380 35.43 3.84 -10.14
CA PRO A 380 36.87 3.64 -9.99
C PRO A 380 37.28 2.16 -9.85
N ALA A 381 36.42 1.33 -9.23
CA ALA A 381 36.68 -0.09 -9.04
C ALA A 381 36.55 -0.92 -10.33
N LEU A 382 35.93 -0.38 -11.38
CA LEU A 382 35.85 -1.05 -12.68
C LEU A 382 37.24 -1.30 -13.29
N ALA A 383 38.18 -0.38 -13.02
CA ALA A 383 39.56 -0.41 -13.52
C ALA A 383 39.63 -0.70 -15.03
N LEU A 384 38.80 0.00 -15.81
CA LEU A 384 38.68 -0.22 -17.26
C LEU A 384 39.98 0.16 -17.98
N ALA A 385 40.40 -0.69 -18.90
CA ALA A 385 41.52 -0.41 -19.79
C ALA A 385 41.10 0.60 -20.88
N PRO A 386 42.04 1.42 -21.42
CA PRO A 386 41.73 2.33 -22.52
C PRO A 386 41.06 1.60 -23.69
N GLY A 387 39.89 2.10 -24.10
CA GLY A 387 39.11 1.53 -25.20
C GLY A 387 38.22 0.34 -24.83
N GLU A 388 38.22 -0.11 -23.57
CA GLU A 388 37.26 -1.12 -23.08
C GLU A 388 35.82 -0.58 -23.18
N ILE A 389 34.90 -1.40 -23.65
CA ILE A 389 33.49 -1.06 -23.84
C ILE A 389 32.70 -1.65 -22.69
N LEU A 390 31.97 -0.80 -21.98
CA LEU A 390 31.14 -1.22 -20.87
C LEU A 390 29.72 -1.54 -21.37
N VAL A 391 29.27 -2.75 -21.10
CA VAL A 391 27.91 -3.21 -21.40
C VAL A 391 27.23 -3.57 -20.09
N VAL A 392 26.04 -3.01 -19.85
CA VAL A 392 25.24 -3.29 -18.66
C VAL A 392 23.96 -4.01 -19.04
N HIS A 393 23.52 -4.98 -18.24
CA HIS A 393 22.28 -5.71 -18.50
C HIS A 393 21.47 -5.94 -17.23
N CYS A 394 20.17 -6.19 -17.41
CA CYS A 394 19.29 -6.69 -16.36
C CYS A 394 18.51 -7.90 -16.91
N ALA A 395 17.33 -8.19 -16.36
CA ALA A 395 16.48 -9.25 -16.88
C ALA A 395 15.80 -8.86 -18.20
N GLY A 396 15.16 -7.68 -18.20
CA GLY A 396 14.54 -7.05 -19.37
C GLY A 396 15.24 -5.76 -19.76
N ARG A 397 14.59 -4.61 -19.57
CA ARG A 397 15.06 -3.32 -20.10
C ARG A 397 15.27 -2.23 -19.04
N ALA A 398 14.32 -2.09 -18.11
CA ALA A 398 14.22 -0.88 -17.28
C ALA A 398 15.50 -0.53 -16.51
N ARG A 399 16.04 -1.48 -15.73
CA ARG A 399 17.21 -1.24 -14.86
C ARG A 399 18.50 -0.99 -15.66
N SER A 400 18.70 -1.68 -16.78
CA SER A 400 19.90 -1.48 -17.62
C SER A 400 19.92 -0.13 -18.34
N LEU A 401 18.76 0.41 -18.72
CA LEU A 401 18.66 1.76 -19.29
C LEU A 401 19.08 2.83 -18.27
N ILE A 402 18.50 2.78 -17.07
CA ILE A 402 18.86 3.69 -15.97
C ILE A 402 20.34 3.55 -15.59
N ALA A 403 20.85 2.32 -15.53
CA ALA A 403 22.26 2.04 -15.26
C ALA A 403 23.21 2.66 -16.31
N ALA A 404 22.93 2.43 -17.60
CA ALA A 404 23.77 2.94 -18.69
C ALA A 404 23.82 4.47 -18.66
N GLN A 405 22.67 5.12 -18.50
CA GLN A 405 22.61 6.58 -18.42
C GLN A 405 23.27 7.14 -17.14
N THR A 406 23.16 6.44 -16.02
CA THR A 406 23.85 6.82 -14.77
C THR A 406 25.37 6.80 -14.98
N LEU A 407 25.90 5.76 -15.62
CA LEU A 407 27.33 5.66 -15.95
C LEU A 407 27.78 6.78 -16.90
N VAL A 408 27.00 7.10 -17.94
CA VAL A 408 27.24 8.26 -18.82
C VAL A 408 27.27 9.55 -18.00
N ALA A 409 26.32 9.73 -17.08
CA ALA A 409 26.23 10.92 -16.24
C ALA A 409 27.42 11.06 -15.27
N THR A 410 28.13 9.98 -14.92
CA THR A 410 29.38 10.08 -14.15
C THR A 410 30.53 10.74 -14.91
N GLY A 411 30.42 10.87 -16.24
CA GLY A 411 31.50 11.35 -17.09
C GLY A 411 32.55 10.27 -17.40
N LEU A 412 32.18 8.99 -17.29
CA LEU A 412 33.04 7.89 -17.69
C LEU A 412 33.45 8.06 -19.16
N PRO A 413 34.76 8.06 -19.48
CA PRO A 413 35.22 8.31 -20.85
C PRO A 413 35.04 7.10 -21.79
N HIS A 414 34.66 5.95 -21.24
CA HIS A 414 34.49 4.71 -21.99
C HIS A 414 33.09 4.64 -22.62
N PRO A 415 32.95 4.01 -23.80
CA PRO A 415 31.63 3.74 -24.37
C PRO A 415 30.82 2.86 -23.41
N VAL A 416 29.58 3.29 -23.13
CA VAL A 416 28.63 2.55 -22.29
C VAL A 416 27.41 2.19 -23.11
N HIS A 417 27.00 0.92 -23.08
CA HIS A 417 25.78 0.44 -23.73
C HIS A 417 24.90 -0.34 -22.76
N ALA A 418 23.59 -0.15 -22.83
CA ALA A 418 22.65 -1.11 -22.29
C ALA A 418 22.51 -2.30 -23.26
N LEU A 419 22.65 -3.53 -22.76
CA LEU A 419 22.30 -4.72 -23.54
C LEU A 419 20.78 -4.78 -23.71
N ARG A 420 20.33 -4.58 -24.94
CA ARG A 420 18.91 -4.51 -25.28
C ARG A 420 18.20 -5.79 -24.84
N ASN A 421 17.15 -5.62 -24.02
CA ASN A 421 16.30 -6.69 -23.49
C ASN A 421 16.99 -7.76 -22.61
N GLY A 422 18.23 -7.52 -22.16
CA GLY A 422 18.85 -8.27 -21.08
C GLY A 422 18.91 -9.79 -21.26
N THR A 423 18.65 -10.52 -20.17
CA THR A 423 18.67 -12.00 -20.17
C THR A 423 17.57 -12.60 -21.05
N MET A 424 16.44 -11.92 -21.22
CA MET A 424 15.34 -12.39 -22.09
C MET A 424 15.81 -12.55 -23.53
N ASP A 425 16.46 -11.51 -24.10
CA ASP A 425 16.99 -11.62 -25.46
C ASP A 425 18.25 -12.47 -25.54
N TRP A 426 19.03 -12.60 -24.46
CA TRP A 426 20.15 -13.54 -24.43
C TRP A 426 19.67 -14.97 -24.70
N GLU A 427 18.64 -15.42 -23.99
CA GLU A 427 18.02 -16.73 -24.21
C GLU A 427 17.39 -16.86 -25.60
N ARG A 428 16.63 -15.84 -26.05
CA ARG A 428 16.00 -15.85 -27.39
C ARG A 428 17.02 -15.93 -28.53
N ASN A 429 18.26 -15.51 -28.30
CA ASN A 429 19.36 -15.62 -29.26
C ASN A 429 20.25 -16.86 -29.00
N GLY A 430 19.69 -17.90 -28.37
CA GLY A 430 20.35 -19.19 -28.13
C GLY A 430 21.48 -19.13 -27.09
N GLY A 431 21.48 -18.13 -26.22
CA GLY A 431 22.41 -18.01 -25.10
C GLY A 431 21.91 -18.77 -23.87
N THR A 432 22.79 -19.53 -23.22
CA THR A 432 22.50 -20.17 -21.93
C THR A 432 22.83 -19.22 -20.78
N LEU A 433 21.95 -19.12 -19.79
CA LEU A 433 22.19 -18.38 -18.56
C LEU A 433 23.01 -19.23 -17.57
N ALA A 434 23.92 -18.59 -16.84
CA ALA A 434 24.60 -19.20 -15.70
C ALA A 434 23.72 -19.13 -14.45
N VAL A 435 23.84 -20.10 -13.54
CA VAL A 435 23.12 -20.16 -12.26
C VAL A 435 24.14 -20.28 -11.13
N GLY A 436 23.89 -19.61 -10.00
CA GLY A 436 24.74 -19.66 -8.82
C GLY A 436 26.03 -18.83 -8.91
N GLN A 437 26.13 -17.93 -9.90
CA GLN A 437 27.25 -16.99 -10.00
C GLN A 437 27.28 -16.06 -8.79
N ASP A 438 28.46 -15.79 -8.24
CA ASP A 438 28.62 -15.00 -6.99
C ASP A 438 29.67 -13.87 -7.13
N GLN A 439 30.03 -13.51 -8.37
CA GLN A 439 31.00 -12.47 -8.64
C GLN A 439 30.36 -11.08 -8.54
N ALA A 440 30.64 -10.35 -7.47
CA ALA A 440 30.22 -8.96 -7.29
C ALA A 440 31.41 -8.00 -7.35
N LEU A 441 31.19 -6.81 -7.91
CA LEU A 441 32.18 -5.74 -7.92
C LEU A 441 32.30 -5.15 -6.51
N ALA A 442 33.52 -5.12 -5.97
CA ALA A 442 33.76 -4.57 -4.64
C ALA A 442 33.46 -3.06 -4.60
N LEU A 443 32.69 -2.64 -3.60
CA LEU A 443 32.43 -1.22 -3.36
C LEU A 443 33.70 -0.55 -2.81
N PRO A 444 34.08 0.63 -3.34
CA PRO A 444 35.14 1.43 -2.73
C PRO A 444 34.80 1.80 -1.28
N ALA A 445 35.77 1.68 -0.37
CA ALA A 445 35.59 2.03 1.04
C ALA A 445 35.28 3.51 1.27
N THR A 446 35.71 4.39 0.36
CA THR A 446 35.44 5.82 0.39
C THR A 446 35.20 6.37 -1.02
N SER A 447 34.42 7.44 -1.13
CA SER A 447 34.31 8.20 -2.37
C SER A 447 35.45 9.20 -2.52
N SER A 448 35.81 9.52 -3.76
CA SER A 448 36.75 10.61 -4.06
C SER A 448 36.07 11.98 -4.11
N TYR A 449 36.83 13.06 -3.94
CA TYR A 449 36.29 14.43 -4.09
C TYR A 449 35.67 14.66 -5.49
N PRO A 450 36.31 14.27 -6.61
CA PRO A 450 35.71 14.42 -7.94
C PRO A 450 34.35 13.71 -8.09
N GLN A 451 34.21 12.49 -7.54
CA GLN A 451 32.93 11.78 -7.57
C GLN A 451 31.84 12.55 -6.82
N ARG A 452 32.15 13.06 -5.61
CA ARG A 452 31.19 13.85 -4.81
C ARG A 452 30.82 15.17 -5.49
N ALA A 453 31.80 15.89 -6.03
CA ALA A 453 31.56 17.14 -6.75
C ALA A 453 30.66 16.90 -7.98
N ARG A 454 30.90 15.81 -8.71
CA ARG A 454 30.06 15.43 -9.85
C ARG A 454 28.63 15.07 -9.44
N ALA A 455 28.49 14.27 -8.38
CA ALA A 455 27.21 13.90 -7.81
C ALA A 455 26.42 15.16 -7.36
N ASP A 456 27.10 16.14 -6.77
CA ASP A 456 26.50 17.40 -6.35
C ASP A 456 25.98 18.24 -7.54
N VAL A 457 26.70 18.27 -8.67
CA VAL A 457 26.24 18.91 -9.91
C VAL A 457 24.96 18.24 -10.43
N VAL A 458 24.90 16.91 -10.44
CA VAL A 458 23.70 16.15 -10.85
C VAL A 458 22.51 16.49 -9.95
N ARG A 459 22.72 16.49 -8.62
CA ARG A 459 21.72 16.89 -7.63
C ARG A 459 21.21 18.31 -7.85
N LEU A 460 22.11 19.28 -8.02
CA LEU A 460 21.78 20.69 -8.19
C LEU A 460 20.94 20.91 -9.45
N ARG A 461 21.32 20.28 -10.57
CA ARG A 461 20.55 20.33 -11.81
C ARG A 461 19.14 19.76 -11.63
N ALA A 462 18.99 18.68 -10.87
CA ALA A 462 17.71 18.08 -10.57
C ALA A 462 16.85 18.88 -9.56
N GLY A 463 17.40 19.97 -8.98
CA GLY A 463 16.71 20.77 -7.97
C GLY A 463 16.52 20.05 -6.64
N VAL A 464 17.36 19.07 -6.31
CA VAL A 464 17.23 18.26 -5.08
C VAL A 464 18.01 18.93 -3.94
N PRO A 465 17.36 19.37 -2.85
CA PRO A 465 18.06 19.99 -1.72
C PRO A 465 18.70 18.96 -0.77
N TYR A 466 19.73 19.39 -0.05
CA TYR A 466 20.09 18.78 1.23
C TYR A 466 19.26 19.43 2.35
N VAL A 467 18.74 18.63 3.27
CA VAL A 467 17.96 19.08 4.42
C VAL A 467 18.64 18.69 5.73
N SER A 468 18.35 19.43 6.79
CA SER A 468 18.85 19.13 8.14
C SER A 468 18.01 18.04 8.81
N ALA A 469 18.58 17.35 9.81
CA ALA A 469 17.82 16.43 10.65
C ALA A 469 16.63 17.11 11.36
N GLN A 470 16.77 18.40 11.69
CA GLN A 470 15.72 19.19 12.31
C GLN A 470 14.56 19.48 11.33
N THR A 471 14.86 19.72 10.05
CA THR A 471 13.87 19.85 8.99
C THR A 471 13.11 18.52 8.80
N VAL A 472 13.82 17.39 8.76
CA VAL A 472 13.19 16.07 8.65
C VAL A 472 12.27 15.80 9.86
N ALA A 473 12.71 16.14 11.07
CA ALA A 473 11.90 16.00 12.28
C ALA A 473 10.64 16.88 12.24
N ALA A 474 10.75 18.12 11.76
CA ALA A 474 9.60 19.01 11.57
C ALA A 474 8.60 18.43 10.56
N TRP A 475 9.07 17.87 9.44
CA TRP A 475 8.20 17.22 8.46
C TRP A 475 7.51 15.98 9.01
N LEU A 476 8.17 15.19 9.86
CA LEU A 476 7.56 14.01 10.50
C LEU A 476 6.46 14.37 11.50
N ALA A 477 6.44 15.61 12.01
CA ALA A 477 5.38 16.09 12.89
C ALA A 477 4.10 16.47 12.12
N GLU A 478 4.17 16.63 10.80
CA GLU A 478 2.99 16.87 9.96
C GLU A 478 2.17 15.58 9.82
N SER A 479 0.91 15.59 10.26
CA SER A 479 0.06 14.39 10.26
C SER A 479 -0.47 13.99 8.88
N TRP A 480 -0.47 14.90 7.91
CA TRP A 480 -1.18 14.75 6.63
C TRP A 480 -0.28 14.45 5.44
N ARG A 481 1.01 14.83 5.49
CA ARG A 481 1.96 14.63 4.39
C ARG A 481 2.96 13.52 4.71
N PRO A 482 2.93 12.38 4.01
CA PRO A 482 3.83 11.27 4.29
C PRO A 482 5.29 11.62 3.99
N VAL A 483 6.17 11.22 4.90
CA VAL A 483 7.63 11.37 4.79
C VAL A 483 8.28 9.98 4.82
N HIS A 484 8.87 9.59 3.71
CA HIS A 484 9.62 8.34 3.59
C HIS A 484 11.10 8.61 3.85
N ARG A 485 11.69 7.90 4.82
CA ARG A 485 13.11 7.98 5.19
C ARG A 485 13.82 6.71 4.74
N LEU A 486 14.53 6.80 3.62
CA LEU A 486 15.05 5.64 2.89
C LEU A 486 16.58 5.65 2.85
N ASP A 487 17.19 4.59 3.36
CA ASP A 487 18.60 4.29 3.19
C ASP A 487 18.78 3.49 1.90
N ILE A 488 19.47 4.10 0.94
CA ILE A 488 19.58 3.60 -0.44
C ILE A 488 20.79 2.67 -0.65
N ARG A 489 21.53 2.37 0.41
CA ARG A 489 22.69 1.47 0.37
C ARG A 489 22.24 0.01 0.24
N GLU A 490 23.20 -0.88 -0.03
CA GLU A 490 22.89 -2.31 -0.13
C GLU A 490 22.53 -2.89 1.26
N PRO A 491 21.77 -4.00 1.32
CA PRO A 491 21.27 -4.55 2.58
C PRO A 491 22.36 -4.80 3.63
N ASP A 492 23.52 -5.34 3.22
CA ASP A 492 24.63 -5.64 4.14
C ASP A 492 25.19 -4.37 4.81
N GLU A 493 25.28 -3.25 4.07
CA GLU A 493 25.73 -1.97 4.62
C GLU A 493 24.72 -1.39 5.62
N PHE A 494 23.42 -1.58 5.35
CA PHE A 494 22.35 -1.17 6.25
C PHE A 494 22.37 -2.01 7.52
N GLU A 495 22.43 -3.34 7.40
CA GLU A 495 22.46 -4.26 8.53
C GLU A 495 23.69 -4.05 9.42
N ALA A 496 24.84 -3.69 8.84
CA ALA A 496 26.04 -3.34 9.59
C ALA A 496 25.90 -2.04 10.40
N GLY A 497 25.03 -1.11 9.99
CA GLY A 497 24.81 0.14 10.70
C GLY A 497 23.98 1.15 9.90
N HIS A 498 22.82 1.57 10.43
CA HIS A 498 21.91 2.53 9.81
C HIS A 498 21.28 3.50 10.82
N LEU A 499 20.67 4.58 10.33
CA LEU A 499 19.99 5.56 11.20
C LEU A 499 18.68 5.00 11.79
N PRO A 500 18.36 5.28 13.07
CA PRO A 500 17.12 4.81 13.69
C PRO A 500 15.84 5.24 12.96
N GLY A 501 14.97 4.27 12.69
CA GLY A 501 13.68 4.49 12.03
C GLY A 501 13.75 4.74 10.51
N TRP A 502 14.93 4.57 9.91
CA TRP A 502 15.10 4.54 8.46
C TRP A 502 14.87 3.12 7.94
N ARG A 503 14.42 3.02 6.69
CA ARG A 503 14.20 1.73 6.01
C ARG A 503 15.25 1.53 4.94
N ASN A 504 15.76 0.31 4.79
CA ASN A 504 16.57 -0.04 3.63
C ASN A 504 15.70 -0.14 2.38
N THR A 505 16.11 0.53 1.31
CA THR A 505 15.52 0.40 -0.02
C THR A 505 16.63 0.69 -1.03
N PRO A 506 17.44 -0.33 -1.41
CA PRO A 506 18.60 -0.15 -2.27
C PRO A 506 18.26 0.67 -3.51
N GLY A 507 19.08 1.66 -3.84
CA GLY A 507 18.70 2.75 -4.74
C GLY A 507 18.16 2.29 -6.10
N GLY A 508 18.76 1.25 -6.69
CA GLY A 508 18.28 0.65 -7.93
C GLY A 508 16.89 0.03 -7.82
N GLN A 509 16.60 -0.63 -6.70
CA GLN A 509 15.30 -1.22 -6.42
C GLN A 509 14.26 -0.16 -6.07
N LEU A 510 14.64 0.93 -5.41
CA LEU A 510 13.75 2.07 -5.18
C LEU A 510 13.23 2.66 -6.50
N LEU A 511 14.12 2.89 -7.47
CA LEU A 511 13.74 3.37 -8.80
C LEU A 511 12.86 2.37 -9.54
N HIS A 512 13.18 1.08 -9.43
CA HIS A 512 12.43 0.04 -10.13
C HIS A 512 11.03 -0.16 -9.54
N THR A 513 10.89 -0.13 -8.21
CA THR A 513 9.69 -0.56 -7.47
C THR A 513 9.05 0.57 -6.66
N LEU A 514 9.16 1.82 -7.14
CA LEU A 514 8.72 3.02 -6.41
C LEU A 514 7.30 2.91 -5.85
N ASP A 515 6.37 2.37 -6.65
CA ASP A 515 4.97 2.11 -6.31
C ASP A 515 4.81 1.14 -5.13
N ALA A 516 5.76 0.24 -4.88
CA ALA A 516 5.77 -0.66 -3.74
C ALA A 516 6.41 -0.06 -2.47
N GLN A 517 6.97 1.16 -2.55
CA GLN A 517 7.68 1.82 -1.45
C GLN A 517 7.01 3.12 -1.00
N VAL A 518 6.40 3.85 -1.94
CA VAL A 518 5.81 5.17 -1.75
C VAL A 518 4.46 5.21 -2.45
N ALA A 519 3.38 5.01 -1.70
CA ALA A 519 2.03 4.95 -2.29
C ALA A 519 1.40 6.32 -2.55
N ALA A 520 1.75 7.32 -1.74
CA ALA A 520 1.22 8.65 -1.92
C ALA A 520 1.99 9.43 -2.99
N ARG A 521 1.27 9.88 -4.02
CA ARG A 521 1.76 10.92 -4.92
C ARG A 521 2.05 12.20 -4.12
N ASN A 522 2.98 13.03 -4.57
CA ASN A 522 3.40 14.26 -3.85
C ASN A 522 3.94 14.01 -2.41
N ALA A 523 4.27 12.78 -2.04
CA ALA A 523 4.96 12.48 -0.78
C ALA A 523 6.34 13.13 -0.71
N ARG A 524 6.85 13.30 0.52
CA ARG A 524 8.25 13.64 0.75
C ARG A 524 9.09 12.37 0.81
N ILE A 525 10.19 12.34 0.05
CA ILE A 525 11.15 11.24 0.04
C ILE A 525 12.50 11.79 0.47
N VAL A 526 13.01 11.33 1.60
CA VAL A 526 14.34 11.70 2.10
C VAL A 526 15.26 10.50 1.95
N LEU A 527 16.32 10.67 1.15
CA LEU A 527 17.32 9.63 0.93
C LEU A 527 18.56 9.88 1.78
N VAL A 528 19.25 8.79 2.14
CA VAL A 528 20.52 8.85 2.84
C VAL A 528 21.54 7.86 2.28
N ASP A 529 22.79 8.31 2.20
CA ASP A 529 23.99 7.48 2.04
C ASP A 529 25.12 8.04 2.93
N TRP A 530 26.29 7.38 2.94
CA TRP A 530 27.48 7.84 3.68
C TRP A 530 28.62 8.30 2.77
N ASP A 531 28.54 7.99 1.48
CA ASP A 531 29.57 8.32 0.49
C ASP A 531 29.31 9.65 -0.23
N GLY A 532 28.09 10.20 -0.18
CA GLY A 532 27.72 11.43 -0.87
C GLY A 532 27.76 11.32 -2.40
N VAL A 533 27.70 10.10 -2.95
CA VAL A 533 27.70 9.83 -4.39
C VAL A 533 26.41 9.16 -4.81
N ARG A 534 26.01 8.05 -4.18
CA ARG A 534 24.86 7.24 -4.60
C ARG A 534 23.53 8.01 -4.51
N ALA A 535 23.24 8.60 -3.37
CA ALA A 535 21.96 9.26 -3.10
C ALA A 535 21.67 10.44 -4.05
N PRO A 536 22.63 11.32 -4.41
CA PRO A 536 22.44 12.32 -5.45
C PRO A 536 21.93 11.80 -6.80
N TYR A 537 22.46 10.68 -7.32
CA TYR A 537 21.99 10.11 -8.60
C TYR A 537 20.59 9.51 -8.47
N ILE A 538 20.33 8.77 -7.39
CA ILE A 538 19.02 8.18 -7.14
C ILE A 538 17.96 9.26 -6.96
N ALA A 539 18.28 10.31 -6.20
CA ALA A 539 17.36 11.43 -6.02
C ALA A 539 17.10 12.19 -7.32
N ALA A 540 18.09 12.36 -8.19
CA ALA A 540 17.89 12.99 -9.49
C ALA A 540 16.94 12.17 -10.40
N TRP A 541 17.05 10.84 -10.38
CA TRP A 541 16.09 9.98 -11.08
C TRP A 541 14.68 10.06 -10.51
N LEU A 542 14.52 10.04 -9.18
CA LEU A 542 13.22 10.26 -8.53
C LEU A 542 12.68 11.67 -8.75
N ALA A 543 13.55 12.68 -8.90
CA ALA A 543 13.14 14.05 -9.19
C ALA A 543 12.68 14.22 -10.66
N ALA A 544 13.23 13.43 -11.58
CA ALA A 544 12.81 13.38 -12.97
C ALA A 544 11.47 12.65 -13.16
N TRP A 545 11.04 11.85 -12.18
CA TRP A 545 9.84 11.05 -12.28
C TRP A 545 8.86 11.33 -11.15
N ALA A 546 7.61 11.59 -11.52
CA ALA A 546 6.53 11.86 -10.60
C ALA A 546 6.75 13.13 -9.75
N ARG A 547 5.65 13.69 -9.27
CA ARG A 547 5.63 14.98 -8.59
C ARG A 547 6.05 14.88 -7.11
N HIS A 548 7.05 14.04 -6.79
CA HIS A 548 7.53 13.87 -5.42
C HIS A 548 8.48 14.99 -4.99
N ASP A 549 8.47 15.27 -3.69
CA ASP A 549 9.40 16.20 -3.04
C ASP A 549 10.57 15.41 -2.50
N VAL A 550 11.66 15.37 -3.27
CA VAL A 550 12.83 14.54 -3.00
C VAL A 550 13.92 15.40 -2.35
N ALA A 551 14.43 14.95 -1.22
CA ALA A 551 15.51 15.62 -0.49
C ALA A 551 16.57 14.61 -0.04
N LEU A 552 17.76 15.12 0.28
CA LEU A 552 18.86 14.34 0.82
C LEU A 552 19.14 14.73 2.27
N LEU A 553 19.42 13.75 3.13
CA LEU A 553 20.03 13.98 4.43
C LEU A 553 21.50 13.54 4.38
N ARG A 554 22.42 14.37 4.87
CA ARG A 554 23.78 13.93 5.16
C ARG A 554 23.83 13.45 6.63
N PRO A 555 24.16 12.18 6.89
CA PRO A 555 24.31 11.69 8.25
C PRO A 555 25.36 12.49 9.02
N ASP A 556 25.10 12.73 10.31
CA ASP A 556 26.17 13.09 11.22
C ASP A 556 27.09 11.88 11.38
N ALA A 557 28.40 12.09 11.24
CA ALA A 557 29.41 11.04 11.47
C ALA A 557 29.36 10.48 12.90
N ARG A 558 28.76 11.21 13.85
CA ARG A 558 28.56 10.80 15.24
C ARG A 558 27.15 10.26 15.52
N ALA A 559 26.30 10.11 14.50
CA ALA A 559 24.96 9.58 14.69
C ALA A 559 25.01 8.17 15.29
N LEU A 560 24.16 7.90 16.27
CA LEU A 560 24.00 6.57 16.82
C LEU A 560 23.32 5.68 15.77
N LEU A 561 23.98 4.58 15.41
CA LEU A 561 23.49 3.62 14.43
C LEU A 561 22.80 2.41 15.08
N GLN A 562 21.82 1.88 14.39
CA GLN A 562 21.20 0.57 14.66
C GLN A 562 21.79 -0.48 13.74
N THR A 563 21.81 -1.74 14.17
CA THR A 563 22.26 -2.89 13.38
C THR A 563 21.10 -3.88 13.14
N GLY A 564 21.25 -4.73 12.12
CA GLY A 564 20.24 -5.69 11.68
C GLY A 564 19.23 -5.11 10.67
N SER A 565 18.15 -5.85 10.42
CA SER A 565 17.19 -5.59 9.33
C SER A 565 16.33 -4.33 9.47
N GLY A 566 16.55 -3.53 10.53
CA GLY A 566 15.81 -2.28 10.79
C GLY A 566 14.41 -2.45 11.36
N PHE A 567 13.69 -1.33 11.47
CA PHE A 567 12.36 -1.22 12.07
C PHE A 567 11.26 -1.29 11.01
N THR A 568 10.32 -2.24 11.14
CA THR A 568 9.05 -2.23 10.40
C THR A 568 7.97 -1.63 11.30
N PRO A 569 7.36 -0.48 10.93
CA PRO A 569 6.25 0.06 11.69
C PRO A 569 5.09 -0.94 11.70
N LEU A 570 4.61 -1.30 12.89
CA LEU A 570 3.41 -2.13 13.04
C LEU A 570 2.33 -1.30 13.73
N ARG A 571 1.14 -1.27 13.14
CA ARG A 571 -0.06 -0.68 13.74
C ARG A 571 -1.07 -1.79 13.96
N ARG A 572 -1.50 -1.93 15.21
CA ARG A 572 -2.54 -2.90 15.56
C ARG A 572 -3.84 -2.53 14.85
N VAL A 573 -4.49 -3.52 14.25
CA VAL A 573 -5.86 -3.39 13.73
C VAL A 573 -6.86 -3.75 14.82
N ASN A 574 -6.45 -4.59 15.77
CA ASN A 574 -7.28 -5.17 16.83
C ASN A 574 -6.55 -5.08 18.18
N ASP A 575 -7.32 -5.09 19.26
CA ASP A 575 -6.80 -5.00 20.63
C ASP A 575 -6.12 -6.30 21.12
N GLN A 576 -6.63 -7.45 20.69
CA GLN A 576 -6.11 -8.75 21.11
C GLN A 576 -5.04 -9.28 20.15
N ALA A 577 -3.89 -9.63 20.71
CA ALA A 577 -2.86 -10.35 19.99
C ALA A 577 -3.23 -11.85 19.92
N ALA A 578 -3.08 -12.48 18.75
CA ALA A 578 -3.16 -13.92 18.66
C ALA A 578 -2.06 -14.59 19.51
N PRO A 579 -2.32 -15.78 20.09
CA PRO A 579 -1.31 -16.52 20.80
C PRO A 579 -0.17 -16.96 19.87
N TRP A 580 1.05 -16.88 20.39
CA TRP A 580 2.26 -17.30 19.69
C TRP A 580 2.56 -18.78 19.91
N ILE A 581 3.13 -19.43 18.90
CA ILE A 581 3.82 -20.71 19.05
C ILE A 581 5.29 -20.56 18.66
N GLY A 582 6.20 -21.06 19.50
CA GLY A 582 7.62 -21.06 19.21
C GLY A 582 8.02 -22.17 18.23
N PRO A 583 9.12 -22.04 17.47
CA PRO A 583 9.54 -23.05 16.48
C PRO A 583 9.69 -24.47 17.04
N ALA A 584 10.23 -24.63 18.25
CA ALA A 584 10.38 -25.94 18.89
C ALA A 584 9.02 -26.60 19.20
N ALA A 585 8.08 -25.83 19.76
CA ALA A 585 6.74 -26.32 20.09
C ALA A 585 5.95 -26.67 18.82
N LEU A 586 6.08 -25.86 17.75
CA LEU A 586 5.48 -26.16 16.47
C LEU A 586 6.06 -27.44 15.85
N ALA A 587 7.37 -27.64 15.90
CA ALA A 587 7.99 -28.87 15.39
C ALA A 587 7.46 -30.12 16.12
N SER A 588 7.33 -30.08 17.45
CA SER A 588 6.71 -31.16 18.22
C SER A 588 5.24 -31.38 17.87
N ALA A 589 4.49 -30.30 17.64
CA ALA A 589 3.08 -30.34 17.26
C ALA A 589 2.88 -30.99 15.88
N LEU A 590 3.73 -30.65 14.91
CA LEU A 590 3.74 -31.24 13.57
C LEU A 590 4.10 -32.73 13.62
N ALA A 591 5.12 -33.11 14.38
CA ALA A 591 5.50 -34.51 14.56
C ALA A 591 4.38 -35.36 15.20
N ALA A 592 3.54 -34.74 16.05
CA ALA A 592 2.39 -35.38 16.67
C ALA A 592 1.11 -35.34 15.81
N GLY A 593 1.15 -34.74 14.62
CA GLY A 593 -0.02 -34.62 13.72
C GLY A 593 -1.15 -33.74 14.27
N ASN A 594 -0.86 -32.84 15.22
CA ASN A 594 -1.87 -31.99 15.88
C ASN A 594 -1.79 -30.51 15.47
N ALA A 595 -1.05 -30.20 14.41
CA ALA A 595 -0.94 -28.86 13.84
C ALA A 595 -0.95 -28.89 12.31
N ALA A 596 -1.48 -27.82 11.71
CA ALA A 596 -1.37 -27.52 10.29
C ALA A 596 -0.75 -26.14 10.12
N VAL A 597 0.24 -26.02 9.22
CA VAL A 597 0.90 -24.74 8.92
C VAL A 597 0.37 -24.18 7.61
N PHE A 598 -0.07 -22.93 7.65
CA PHE A 598 -0.41 -22.15 6.47
C PHE A 598 0.60 -21.00 6.33
N ASP A 599 1.35 -21.01 5.24
CA ASP A 599 2.17 -19.87 4.87
C ASP A 599 1.27 -18.84 4.20
N VAL A 600 1.13 -17.69 4.86
CA VAL A 600 0.30 -16.56 4.41
C VAL A 600 1.15 -15.44 3.83
N GLY A 601 2.47 -15.66 3.66
CA GLY A 601 3.35 -14.73 2.98
C GLY A 601 3.14 -14.71 1.46
N ARG A 602 4.07 -14.10 0.72
CA ARG A 602 3.99 -14.07 -0.75
C ARG A 602 4.19 -15.46 -1.35
N GLY A 603 3.36 -15.84 -2.30
CA GLY A 603 3.45 -17.12 -2.99
C GLY A 603 4.80 -17.36 -3.67
N THR A 604 5.46 -16.33 -4.19
CA THR A 604 6.81 -16.45 -4.77
C THR A 604 7.86 -16.84 -3.73
N HIS A 605 7.78 -16.28 -2.52
CA HIS A 605 8.71 -16.60 -1.42
C HIS A 605 8.45 -18.01 -0.91
N TYR A 606 7.18 -18.40 -0.74
CA TYR A 606 6.80 -19.78 -0.40
C TYR A 606 7.37 -20.80 -1.39
N GLN A 607 7.28 -20.53 -2.70
CA GLN A 607 7.81 -21.42 -3.72
C GLN A 607 9.34 -21.52 -3.68
N ASP A 608 10.04 -20.43 -3.34
CA ASP A 608 11.50 -20.43 -3.16
C ASP A 608 11.90 -21.23 -1.89
N TRP A 609 11.20 -21.03 -0.76
CA TRP A 609 11.39 -21.78 0.49
C TRP A 609 10.22 -21.60 1.47
N HIS A 610 9.81 -22.67 2.17
CA HIS A 610 8.82 -22.62 3.26
C HIS A 610 9.07 -23.70 4.32
N ILE A 611 8.33 -23.66 5.44
CA ILE A 611 8.37 -24.70 6.47
C ILE A 611 7.87 -26.03 5.90
N ALA A 612 8.59 -27.12 6.18
CA ALA A 612 8.25 -28.42 5.60
C ALA A 612 6.81 -28.84 5.92
N GLY A 613 6.06 -29.25 4.90
CA GLY A 613 4.64 -29.60 5.00
C GLY A 613 3.65 -28.43 5.13
N ALA A 614 4.11 -27.16 5.10
CA ALA A 614 3.22 -26.01 5.08
C ALA A 614 2.50 -25.87 3.72
N ARG A 615 1.28 -25.35 3.73
CA ARG A 615 0.51 -25.01 2.52
C ARG A 615 0.42 -23.50 2.36
N HIS A 616 0.51 -23.02 1.13
CA HIS A 616 0.35 -21.60 0.86
C HIS A 616 -1.13 -21.20 0.80
N ALA A 617 -1.49 -20.05 1.39
CA ALA A 617 -2.87 -19.55 1.44
C ALA A 617 -2.96 -18.02 1.46
N THR A 618 -3.89 -17.46 0.69
CA THR A 618 -4.37 -16.09 0.92
C THR A 618 -5.36 -16.07 2.07
N LEU A 619 -5.67 -14.89 2.61
CA LEU A 619 -6.73 -14.73 3.61
C LEU A 619 -8.08 -15.27 3.10
N ALA A 620 -8.39 -15.05 1.82
CA ALA A 620 -9.63 -15.53 1.21
C ALA A 620 -9.68 -17.05 1.13
N SER A 621 -8.62 -17.70 0.62
CA SER A 621 -8.60 -19.17 0.50
C SER A 621 -8.55 -19.85 1.87
N LEU A 622 -7.87 -19.24 2.85
CA LEU A 622 -7.84 -19.73 4.23
C LEU A 622 -9.21 -19.64 4.92
N ARG A 623 -9.94 -18.53 4.76
CA ARG A 623 -11.32 -18.40 5.28
C ARG A 623 -12.24 -19.44 4.65
N ALA A 624 -12.15 -19.65 3.34
CA ALA A 624 -12.94 -20.66 2.64
C ALA A 624 -12.61 -22.08 3.13
N TRP A 625 -11.36 -22.36 3.48
CA TRP A 625 -10.92 -23.63 4.05
C TRP A 625 -11.45 -23.82 5.49
N LEU A 626 -11.34 -22.79 6.34
CA LEU A 626 -11.85 -22.82 7.72
C LEU A 626 -13.37 -22.98 7.76
N ALA A 627 -14.11 -22.36 6.83
CA ALA A 627 -15.57 -22.50 6.74
C ALA A 627 -16.05 -23.93 6.45
N GLN A 628 -15.16 -24.81 5.97
CA GLN A 628 -15.47 -26.23 5.73
C GLN A 628 -15.34 -27.09 7.00
N GLY A 629 -14.94 -26.51 8.15
CA GLY A 629 -14.81 -27.22 9.43
C GLY A 629 -13.69 -28.26 9.46
N GLN A 630 -12.67 -28.10 8.60
CA GLN A 630 -11.53 -29.03 8.48
C GLN A 630 -10.47 -28.84 9.57
N ASP A 631 -10.68 -27.92 10.52
CA ASP A 631 -9.76 -27.52 11.58
C ASP A 631 -10.01 -28.21 12.93
N ALA A 632 -11.04 -29.08 13.00
CA ALA A 632 -11.42 -29.77 14.23
C ALA A 632 -10.25 -30.56 14.85
N GLY A 633 -9.85 -30.18 16.07
CA GLY A 633 -8.77 -30.82 16.83
C GLY A 633 -7.35 -30.41 16.43
N LEU A 634 -7.19 -29.53 15.43
CA LEU A 634 -5.88 -29.05 14.98
C LEU A 634 -5.54 -27.67 15.55
N ARG A 635 -4.26 -27.45 15.79
CA ARG A 635 -3.65 -26.12 15.95
C ARG A 635 -3.38 -25.55 14.57
N ILE A 636 -4.05 -24.46 14.19
CA ILE A 636 -3.83 -23.79 12.91
C ILE A 636 -2.75 -22.73 13.09
N VAL A 637 -1.60 -22.90 12.44
CA VAL A 637 -0.45 -22.03 12.63
C VAL A 637 -0.17 -21.24 11.36
N LEU A 638 -0.27 -19.92 11.46
CA LEU A 638 0.09 -19.03 10.37
C LEU A 638 1.59 -18.73 10.42
N SER A 639 2.23 -18.81 9.26
CA SER A 639 3.62 -18.42 9.06
C SER A 639 3.75 -17.43 7.91
N ALA A 640 4.81 -16.64 7.94
CA ALA A 640 5.29 -15.79 6.86
C ALA A 640 6.79 -15.57 7.08
N ASP A 641 7.48 -14.84 6.19
CA ASP A 641 8.89 -14.49 6.37
C ASP A 641 9.19 -13.88 7.74
N ASP A 642 8.34 -12.96 8.16
CA ASP A 642 8.33 -12.37 9.48
C ASP A 642 7.06 -12.73 10.27
N SER A 643 7.12 -12.52 11.57
CA SER A 643 6.01 -12.88 12.45
C SER A 643 4.87 -11.87 12.46
N ALA A 644 5.08 -10.65 11.99
CA ALA A 644 4.12 -9.57 12.13
C ALA A 644 2.91 -9.75 11.22
N HIS A 645 3.15 -10.17 9.97
CA HIS A 645 2.09 -10.46 9.02
C HIS A 645 1.22 -11.62 9.50
N ALA A 646 1.84 -12.75 9.84
CA ALA A 646 1.14 -13.92 10.39
C ALA A 646 0.33 -13.58 11.65
N GLN A 647 0.88 -12.76 12.55
CA GLN A 647 0.20 -12.32 13.77
C GLN A 647 -1.05 -11.49 13.50
N SER A 648 -0.98 -10.56 12.55
CA SER A 648 -2.11 -9.71 12.20
C SER A 648 -3.27 -10.55 11.66
N LEU A 649 -2.99 -11.48 10.75
CA LEU A 649 -4.02 -12.36 10.19
C LEU A 649 -4.56 -13.36 11.22
N ALA A 650 -3.70 -13.87 12.10
CA ALA A 650 -4.12 -14.77 13.16
C ALA A 650 -5.10 -14.07 14.13
N ALA A 651 -4.82 -12.81 14.52
CA ALA A 651 -5.72 -12.03 15.37
C ALA A 651 -7.08 -11.82 14.69
N GLU A 652 -7.08 -11.50 13.40
CA GLU A 652 -8.30 -11.30 12.62
C GLU A 652 -9.16 -12.56 12.54
N LEU A 653 -8.56 -13.73 12.27
CA LEU A 653 -9.31 -15.00 12.21
C LEU A 653 -9.88 -15.39 13.58
N ARG A 654 -9.18 -15.07 14.67
CA ARG A 654 -9.69 -15.30 16.03
C ARG A 654 -10.88 -14.43 16.36
N ASP A 655 -10.84 -13.15 15.97
CA ASP A 655 -11.98 -12.24 16.12
C ASP A 655 -13.18 -12.71 15.30
N ALA A 656 -12.95 -13.44 14.20
CA ALA A 656 -13.99 -14.12 13.43
C ALA A 656 -14.43 -15.48 14.03
N GLY A 657 -13.96 -15.85 15.23
CA GLY A 657 -14.38 -17.05 15.95
C GLY A 657 -13.43 -18.25 15.86
N HIS A 658 -12.31 -18.16 15.13
CA HIS A 658 -11.35 -19.27 14.98
C HIS A 658 -10.33 -19.33 16.13
N ALA A 659 -10.79 -19.75 17.31
CA ALA A 659 -10.01 -19.73 18.57
C ALA A 659 -8.79 -20.67 18.63
N ASN A 660 -8.59 -21.55 17.65
CA ASN A 660 -7.46 -22.47 17.50
C ASN A 660 -6.32 -21.92 16.62
N VAL A 661 -6.47 -20.71 16.06
CA VAL A 661 -5.45 -20.06 15.22
C VAL A 661 -4.34 -19.42 16.07
N LEU A 662 -3.10 -19.67 15.66
CA LEU A 662 -1.84 -19.23 16.27
C LEU A 662 -0.94 -18.59 15.21
N ALA A 663 0.03 -17.78 15.62
CA ALA A 663 1.09 -17.29 14.73
C ALA A 663 2.46 -17.85 15.13
N LEU A 664 3.33 -18.07 14.14
CA LEU A 664 4.71 -18.51 14.39
C LEU A 664 5.59 -17.36 14.89
N LEU A 665 6.11 -17.51 16.10
CA LEU A 665 7.02 -16.53 16.70
C LEU A 665 8.35 -16.47 15.95
N GLY A 666 8.66 -15.31 15.38
CA GLY A 666 9.87 -15.07 14.58
C GLY A 666 9.79 -15.53 13.12
N GLY A 667 8.65 -16.08 12.68
CA GLY A 667 8.38 -16.46 11.29
C GLY A 667 9.33 -17.51 10.70
N ASN A 668 9.27 -17.63 9.39
CA ASN A 668 10.10 -18.51 8.55
C ASN A 668 11.59 -18.21 8.72
N ARG A 669 11.99 -16.94 8.87
CA ARG A 669 13.40 -16.56 9.06
C ARG A 669 14.01 -17.17 10.32
N ARG A 670 13.29 -17.15 11.44
CA ARG A 670 13.75 -17.79 12.68
C ARG A 670 13.79 -19.30 12.54
N TRP A 671 12.75 -19.91 11.96
CA TRP A 671 12.69 -21.35 11.73
C TRP A 671 13.91 -21.85 10.94
N ARG A 672 14.23 -21.15 9.84
CA ARG A 672 15.40 -21.46 9.00
C ARG A 672 16.72 -21.27 9.73
N ARG A 673 16.88 -20.18 10.51
CA ARG A 673 18.09 -19.89 11.29
C ARG A 673 18.36 -20.95 12.36
N GLU A 674 17.31 -21.53 12.93
CA GLU A 674 17.42 -22.64 13.89
C GLU A 674 17.70 -24.00 13.21
N GLY A 675 17.93 -24.04 11.90
CA GLY A 675 18.29 -25.26 11.15
C GLY A 675 17.15 -26.27 11.00
N ARG A 676 15.90 -25.82 11.15
CA ARG A 676 14.72 -26.71 11.09
C ARG A 676 14.33 -27.02 9.64
N PRO A 677 13.65 -28.17 9.38
CA PRO A 677 13.33 -28.60 8.02
C PRO A 677 12.45 -27.61 7.26
N GLY A 678 12.78 -27.38 5.99
CA GLY A 678 11.99 -26.59 5.06
C GLY A 678 11.97 -27.22 3.68
N ASP A 679 10.92 -26.94 2.92
CA ASP A 679 10.70 -27.41 1.55
C ASP A 679 10.80 -26.24 0.55
N SER A 680 10.86 -26.56 -0.73
CA SER A 680 10.67 -25.62 -1.84
C SER A 680 9.60 -26.16 -2.79
N GLY A 681 8.98 -25.28 -3.59
CA GLY A 681 7.79 -25.62 -4.35
C GLY A 681 6.54 -25.64 -3.48
N GLY A 682 5.77 -26.73 -3.52
CA GLY A 682 4.62 -26.95 -2.62
C GLY A 682 3.26 -26.53 -3.20
N ALA A 683 2.20 -27.00 -2.54
CA ALA A 683 0.82 -26.81 -2.97
C ALA A 683 0.16 -25.63 -2.25
N SER A 684 -0.61 -24.84 -2.99
CA SER A 684 -1.47 -23.80 -2.43
C SER A 684 -2.89 -24.34 -2.16
N LEU A 685 -3.64 -23.66 -1.29
CA LEU A 685 -5.08 -23.89 -1.20
C LEU A 685 -5.78 -23.58 -2.54
N PRO A 686 -6.88 -24.27 -2.88
CA PRO A 686 -7.69 -23.91 -4.05
C PRO A 686 -8.10 -22.42 -4.03
N GLY A 687 -8.05 -21.77 -5.19
CA GLY A 687 -8.37 -20.35 -5.32
C GLY A 687 -7.26 -19.40 -4.85
N THR A 688 -6.07 -19.91 -4.54
CA THR A 688 -4.90 -19.08 -4.20
C THR A 688 -4.17 -18.67 -5.47
N ASP A 689 -4.34 -17.42 -5.89
CA ASP A 689 -3.57 -16.77 -6.97
C ASP A 689 -3.17 -15.35 -6.55
N ASP A 690 -2.10 -15.26 -5.76
CA ASP A 690 -1.72 -14.04 -5.04
C ASP A 690 -0.60 -13.24 -5.72
N ALA A 691 0.10 -13.83 -6.69
CA ALA A 691 1.38 -13.34 -7.18
C ALA A 691 1.43 -13.27 -8.71
N TRP A 692 1.94 -12.15 -9.22
CA TRP A 692 2.29 -12.06 -10.63
C TRP A 692 3.54 -12.90 -10.92
N ARG A 693 3.47 -13.78 -11.92
CA ARG A 693 4.58 -14.64 -12.33
C ARG A 693 5.20 -14.10 -13.61
N GLY A 694 6.44 -13.62 -13.50
CA GLY A 694 7.17 -13.11 -14.66
C GLY A 694 7.47 -14.20 -15.71
N PRO A 695 7.73 -13.82 -16.98
CA PRO A 695 7.96 -14.77 -18.07
C PRO A 695 9.04 -15.82 -17.82
N HIS A 696 10.08 -15.49 -17.03
CA HIS A 696 11.16 -16.43 -16.67
C HIS A 696 10.68 -17.64 -15.85
N THR A 697 9.48 -17.61 -15.30
CA THR A 697 8.91 -18.72 -14.53
C THR A 697 8.31 -19.83 -15.41
N LEU A 698 8.12 -19.57 -16.71
CA LEU A 698 7.57 -20.53 -17.67
C LEU A 698 8.59 -21.63 -17.99
N ARG A 699 8.16 -22.89 -17.84
CA ARG A 699 8.99 -24.07 -18.09
C ARG A 699 9.11 -24.42 -19.57
N ASP A 700 8.03 -24.27 -20.31
CA ASP A 700 8.00 -24.48 -21.75
C ASP A 700 8.77 -23.35 -22.47
N ALA A 701 9.73 -23.74 -23.32
CA ALA A 701 10.66 -22.78 -23.93
C ALA A 701 9.98 -21.86 -24.95
N ASP A 702 9.04 -22.39 -25.72
CA ASP A 702 8.33 -21.62 -26.75
C ASP A 702 7.34 -20.64 -26.13
N ALA A 703 6.56 -21.09 -25.14
CA ALA A 703 5.69 -20.22 -24.34
C ALA A 703 6.50 -19.13 -23.62
N ARG A 704 7.68 -19.49 -23.07
CA ARG A 704 8.59 -18.53 -22.45
C ARG A 704 9.10 -17.48 -23.44
N ALA A 705 9.53 -17.92 -24.63
CA ALA A 705 10.02 -17.02 -25.67
C ALA A 705 8.93 -16.07 -26.19
N ALA A 706 7.69 -16.56 -26.33
CA ALA A 706 6.53 -15.73 -26.67
C ALA A 706 6.22 -14.70 -25.57
N ALA A 707 6.18 -15.13 -24.31
CA ALA A 707 5.95 -14.24 -23.16
C ALA A 707 7.06 -13.18 -23.01
N PHE A 708 8.32 -13.50 -23.32
CA PHE A 708 9.39 -12.49 -23.39
C PHE A 708 9.12 -11.44 -24.47
N ALA A 709 8.70 -11.86 -25.67
CA ALA A 709 8.42 -10.95 -26.77
C ALA A 709 7.24 -10.01 -26.43
N GLU A 710 6.17 -10.54 -25.85
CA GLU A 710 5.02 -9.75 -25.39
C GLU A 710 5.41 -8.76 -24.30
N TYR A 711 6.16 -9.21 -23.29
CA TYR A 711 6.63 -8.35 -22.19
C TYR A 711 7.50 -7.19 -22.68
N VAL A 712 8.46 -7.47 -23.57
CA VAL A 712 9.33 -6.45 -24.17
C VAL A 712 8.55 -5.46 -25.04
N ALA A 713 7.61 -5.96 -25.85
CA ALA A 713 6.75 -5.11 -26.68
C ALA A 713 5.87 -4.19 -25.83
N TRP A 714 5.33 -4.72 -24.72
CA TRP A 714 4.57 -3.94 -23.75
C TRP A 714 5.43 -2.84 -23.11
N GLU A 715 6.62 -3.16 -22.56
CA GLU A 715 7.50 -2.14 -21.97
C GLU A 715 7.83 -1.03 -22.98
N ALA A 716 8.24 -1.40 -24.20
CA ALA A 716 8.58 -0.44 -25.25
C ALA A 716 7.38 0.44 -25.70
N GLY A 717 6.15 -0.02 -25.49
CA GLY A 717 4.92 0.71 -25.81
C GLY A 717 4.47 1.70 -24.72
N LEU A 718 5.00 1.61 -23.50
CA LEU A 718 4.59 2.44 -22.36
C LEU A 718 4.64 3.96 -22.64
N PRO A 719 5.69 4.54 -23.26
CA PRO A 719 5.73 5.98 -23.53
C PRO A 719 4.53 6.48 -24.32
N ARG A 720 4.10 5.73 -25.35
CA ARG A 720 2.94 6.08 -26.15
C ARG A 720 1.65 5.95 -25.34
N GLN A 721 1.50 4.87 -24.57
CA GLN A 721 0.32 4.67 -23.73
C GLN A 721 0.13 5.81 -22.71
N LEU A 722 1.23 6.26 -22.08
CA LEU A 722 1.23 7.37 -21.13
C LEU A 722 0.86 8.69 -21.79
N ALA A 723 1.44 8.98 -22.97
CA ALA A 723 1.13 10.18 -23.73
C ALA A 723 -0.35 10.21 -24.16
N ASP A 724 -0.87 9.11 -24.69
CA ASP A 724 -2.27 8.97 -25.12
C ASP A 724 -3.24 9.13 -23.92
N ALA A 725 -2.84 8.69 -22.72
CA ALA A 725 -3.62 8.82 -21.48
C ALA A 725 -3.47 10.17 -20.76
N GLY A 726 -2.49 11.00 -21.14
CA GLY A 726 -2.13 12.23 -20.42
C GLY A 726 -1.57 11.97 -19.02
N ASP A 727 -0.79 10.90 -18.87
CA ASP A 727 -0.18 10.42 -17.61
C ASP A 727 1.34 10.63 -17.55
N ASP A 728 1.90 11.39 -18.48
CA ASP A 728 3.33 11.66 -18.54
C ASP A 728 3.75 12.73 -17.52
N ASP A 729 4.39 12.28 -16.44
CA ASP A 729 4.97 13.13 -15.38
C ASP A 729 6.50 13.20 -15.45
N TYR A 730 7.10 12.80 -16.57
CA TYR A 730 8.55 12.76 -16.71
C TYR A 730 9.12 14.12 -17.10
N ASP A 731 10.14 14.57 -16.35
CA ASP A 731 10.93 15.76 -16.67
C ASP A 731 12.39 15.36 -17.00
N PRO A 732 12.76 15.26 -18.29
CA PRO A 732 14.12 14.91 -18.70
C PRO A 732 15.16 15.96 -18.30
N ALA A 733 14.78 17.21 -18.01
CA ALA A 733 15.73 18.23 -17.60
C ALA A 733 16.35 17.91 -16.24
N ARG A 734 15.58 17.23 -15.37
CA ARG A 734 16.00 16.83 -14.02
C ARG A 734 16.72 15.49 -13.98
N ALA A 735 16.65 14.70 -15.04
CA ALA A 735 17.33 13.40 -15.11
C ALA A 735 18.86 13.53 -15.12
N PRO A 736 19.60 12.53 -14.59
CA PRO A 736 21.06 12.48 -14.72
C PRO A 736 21.51 12.51 -16.18
N ALA A 737 22.38 13.47 -16.50
CA ALA A 737 22.86 13.68 -17.85
C ALA A 737 24.39 13.76 -17.92
N ALA A 738 24.92 13.55 -19.13
CA ALA A 738 26.33 13.73 -19.42
C ALA A 738 26.82 15.13 -19.02
N PRO A 739 28.11 15.28 -18.66
CA PRO A 739 28.69 16.61 -18.49
C PRO A 739 28.58 17.38 -19.80
N ALA A 740 28.26 18.67 -19.75
CA ALA A 740 28.55 19.52 -20.89
C ALA A 740 30.07 19.48 -21.12
N LEU A 741 30.51 19.02 -22.28
CA LEU A 741 31.93 19.10 -22.66
C LEU A 741 32.30 20.59 -22.67
N PRO A 742 33.33 21.03 -21.92
CA PRO A 742 33.81 22.39 -22.05
C PRO A 742 34.37 22.55 -23.47
N GLY A 743 33.66 23.30 -24.33
CA GLY A 743 34.19 23.70 -25.65
C GLY A 743 33.31 23.51 -26.89
N ALA A 744 32.04 23.11 -26.79
CA ALA A 744 31.16 23.01 -27.97
C ALA A 744 30.23 24.23 -28.14
N GLY A 745 30.82 25.40 -28.46
CA GLY A 745 30.17 26.61 -29.03
C GLY A 745 29.36 27.47 -28.04
N THR A 746 29.46 28.81 -28.01
CA THR A 746 29.78 29.77 -29.06
C THR A 746 31.21 30.33 -28.94
N GLY A 747 31.98 30.24 -30.03
CA GLY A 747 33.24 30.96 -30.14
C GLY A 747 32.98 32.46 -30.24
N ASP A 748 33.33 33.20 -29.20
CA ASP A 748 33.73 34.60 -29.33
C ASP A 748 35.27 34.63 -29.40
N PRO A 749 35.88 34.94 -30.55
CA PRO A 749 37.33 34.99 -30.70
C PRO A 749 38.00 36.16 -29.95
N HIS A 750 37.26 37.01 -29.22
CA HIS A 750 37.81 38.21 -28.60
C HIS A 750 37.79 38.27 -27.07
N ALA A 751 37.45 37.19 -26.37
CA ALA A 751 37.43 37.19 -24.90
C ALA A 751 38.68 36.57 -24.26
N LEU A 752 39.88 37.03 -24.65
CA LEU A 752 41.10 36.91 -23.83
C LEU A 752 41.98 38.15 -24.07
N ALA A 753 41.76 39.18 -23.26
CA ALA A 753 42.69 40.25 -22.93
C ALA A 753 42.55 40.57 -21.43
#